data_AF-A0ABC9E731-F1
#
_entry.id   AF-A0ABC9E731-F1
#
_cell.length_a   1.000
_cell.length_b   1.000
_cell.length_c   1.000
_cell.angle_alpha   90.00
_cell.angle_beta   90.00
_cell.angle_gamma   90.00
#
_symmetry.space_group_name_H-M   'P 1'
#
loop_
_entity.id
_entity.type
_entity.pdbx_description
1 polymer ?
#
loop_
_entity_poly.entity_id
_entity_poly.type
_entity_poly.pdbx_seq_one_letter_code
_entity_poly.pdbx_strand_id
1 'polypeptide(L)'
;MASTIEISAADVAYEEAVLREPFKVGAWLRYLSARGAAPLATRTAIYERALRALPGSYKLWHAYLTELAAAARPLPPTDPAHTALNAAFERALAAGMSRMPRVWHMYASALLDQGLLTRARRAIDRALRSLPPTQHHHVWPLALRLAGLPGCPAETAVRVLRRYYLQFDPAHAEEFVAFLVSAGRFREAAEQLAAAIEDDGFRSAKGTTKRQLLLDLCEILAKHPDDVAGMHVEAILCSAARKFPEEAGALWTALACHYARKGIHGKARDVFEEGAAAVATVKDFGLVFESCLHLEHAVVAAELDNATQEEKSASVIRGCWLADKDDADLNMARLEHLLERRPEMLNSVRLRQNPHDVQAWHERVKIFKNDPGRQAATYVEAIRTVDPMKATGKPHTLWLAFAKMYEGRGMLDSAREVFRRATQASFKSADDLADVWCERAEMELRHRNHEAAIELLRQATSEPSPEVRTRAAADARGEPAQIKLHRSVKLWGLYADLMEAHGGVESACAVHERIHDLGLATPLLVLSHAALLQGHKRFEDAFRVYERGVRSFKHPHAEPIWAAYLAAFVERYGKTKLERVRDLFEDAVRQAPPEAKKAVFLRYAKFEEEFGLATRAMKVYEDAADAVPGRDKLAVYDAYVARAAALFGVAKTREVYHRAIAGGGLPEEDARAMCVRFADLETGLGEVRRARPLYVYASGFSDPGAHPDFWRRWNEFEVAHGDESTFREMLRLKRTTTVAGRTGVQAAESGALKRPCAGQQVEGCGTLQPECKRMRVGVAL
;
A
#
# COMPACT_ATOMS: atom_id res chain seq x y z
N MET A 1 -68.68 54.69 18.25
CA MET A 1 -69.69 55.47 17.49
C MET A 1 -70.71 54.47 16.96
N ALA A 2 -71.95 54.52 17.42
CA ALA A 2 -73.01 53.71 16.84
C ALA A 2 -73.35 54.32 15.47
N SER A 3 -72.76 53.81 14.40
CA SER A 3 -73.20 54.14 13.04
C SER A 3 -74.57 53.51 12.84
N THR A 4 -75.61 54.33 13.03
CA THR A 4 -76.97 54.03 12.59
C THR A 4 -76.94 53.78 11.09
N ILE A 5 -77.29 52.55 10.69
CA ILE A 5 -77.44 52.19 9.28
C ILE A 5 -78.77 52.78 8.81
N GLU A 6 -78.77 53.50 7.68
CA GLU A 6 -79.99 53.74 6.92
C GLU A 6 -80.45 52.40 6.35
N ILE A 7 -81.46 51.78 6.96
CA ILE A 7 -82.00 50.50 6.52
C ILE A 7 -82.69 50.74 5.18
N SER A 8 -82.12 50.25 4.08
CA SER A 8 -82.77 50.36 2.77
C SER A 8 -83.82 49.24 2.63
N ALA A 9 -84.81 49.42 1.75
CA ALA A 9 -85.90 48.44 1.57
C ALA A 9 -85.42 47.00 1.23
N ALA A 10 -84.20 46.87 0.67
CA ALA A 10 -83.57 45.60 0.38
C ALA A 10 -82.94 44.92 1.61
N ASP A 11 -82.68 45.65 2.69
CA ASP A 11 -82.12 45.12 3.94
C ASP A 11 -83.17 44.47 4.83
N VAL A 12 -84.44 44.90 4.74
CA VAL A 12 -85.52 44.45 5.63
C VAL A 12 -85.66 42.92 5.63
N ALA A 13 -85.57 42.28 4.46
CA ALA A 13 -85.66 40.82 4.35
C ALA A 13 -84.50 40.09 5.05
N TYR A 14 -83.30 40.67 5.02
CA TYR A 14 -82.13 40.10 5.69
C TYR A 14 -82.09 40.47 7.18
N GLU A 15 -82.57 41.65 7.56
CA GLU A 15 -82.76 42.09 8.94
C GLU A 15 -83.78 41.20 9.66
N GLU A 16 -84.90 40.89 9.02
CA GLU A 16 -85.88 39.93 9.54
C GLU A 16 -85.28 38.53 9.69
N ALA A 17 -84.47 38.06 8.72
CA ALA A 17 -83.80 36.76 8.81
C ALA A 17 -82.76 36.73 9.95
N VAL A 18 -82.06 37.83 10.18
CA VAL A 18 -81.08 38.01 11.25
C VAL A 18 -81.76 38.11 12.63
N LEU A 19 -82.91 38.79 12.72
CA LEU A 19 -83.71 38.87 13.95
C LEU A 19 -84.37 37.54 14.31
N ARG A 20 -84.81 36.76 13.29
CA ARG A 20 -85.37 35.40 13.48
C ARG A 20 -84.31 34.40 13.93
N GLU A 21 -83.09 34.49 13.42
CA GLU A 21 -82.00 33.57 13.79
C GLU A 21 -80.67 34.28 14.13
N PRO A 22 -80.60 35.00 15.27
CA PRO A 22 -79.42 35.80 15.63
C PRO A 22 -78.13 35.00 15.80
N PHE A 23 -78.27 33.71 16.17
CA PHE A 23 -77.14 32.84 16.49
C PHE A 23 -76.61 32.02 15.30
N LYS A 24 -77.23 32.10 14.11
CA LYS A 24 -76.73 31.39 12.92
C LYS A 24 -75.78 32.26 12.09
N VAL A 25 -74.52 31.82 12.01
CA VAL A 25 -73.46 32.48 11.21
C VAL A 25 -73.84 32.62 9.72
N GLY A 26 -74.60 31.66 9.18
CA GLY A 26 -75.01 31.67 7.78
C GLY A 26 -75.91 32.85 7.38
N ALA A 27 -76.81 33.30 8.27
CA ALA A 27 -77.68 34.44 8.01
C ALA A 27 -76.87 35.74 7.90
N TRP A 28 -75.94 35.94 8.83
CA TRP A 28 -75.02 37.08 8.83
C TRP A 28 -74.09 37.09 7.62
N LEU A 29 -73.54 35.93 7.22
CA LEU A 29 -72.69 35.85 6.02
C LEU A 29 -73.45 36.13 4.73
N ARG A 30 -74.71 35.67 4.62
CA ARG A 30 -75.56 35.99 3.46
C ARG A 30 -75.87 37.47 3.40
N TYR A 31 -76.18 38.09 4.54
CA TYR A 31 -76.41 39.53 4.64
C TYR A 31 -75.15 40.34 4.24
N LEU A 32 -73.98 39.92 4.69
CA LEU A 32 -72.70 40.54 4.33
C LEU A 32 -72.32 40.33 2.86
N SER A 33 -72.62 39.16 2.28
CA SER A 33 -72.36 38.88 0.86
C SER A 33 -73.26 39.70 -0.07
N ALA A 34 -74.53 39.92 0.32
CA ALA A 34 -75.45 40.77 -0.43
C ALA A 34 -75.01 42.24 -0.41
N ARG A 35 -74.31 42.66 0.64
CA ARG A 35 -73.74 44.01 0.80
C ARG A 35 -72.25 44.10 0.48
N GLY A 36 -71.72 43.20 -0.35
CA GLY A 36 -70.31 43.20 -0.76
C GLY A 36 -69.83 44.50 -1.43
N ALA A 37 -70.72 45.21 -2.14
CA ALA A 37 -70.42 46.46 -2.84
C ALA A 37 -70.67 47.74 -2.01
N ALA A 38 -71.12 47.62 -0.75
CA ALA A 38 -71.47 48.77 0.08
C ALA A 38 -70.25 49.45 0.72
N PRO A 39 -70.32 50.76 1.09
CA PRO A 39 -69.23 51.47 1.74
C PRO A 39 -68.76 50.77 3.02
N LEU A 40 -67.44 50.79 3.27
CA LEU A 40 -66.82 50.08 4.40
C LEU A 40 -67.48 50.40 5.75
N ALA A 41 -67.89 51.65 6.00
CA ALA A 41 -68.55 52.07 7.24
C ALA A 41 -69.91 51.36 7.50
N THR A 42 -70.64 51.02 6.44
CA THR A 42 -71.91 50.28 6.55
C THR A 42 -71.64 48.80 6.82
N ARG A 43 -70.64 48.22 6.14
CA ARG A 43 -70.22 46.83 6.34
C ARG A 43 -69.64 46.64 7.74
N THR A 44 -68.85 47.58 8.26
CA THR A 44 -68.30 47.53 9.63
C THR A 44 -69.39 47.58 10.68
N ALA A 45 -70.44 48.38 10.50
CA ALA A 45 -71.60 48.41 11.40
C ALA A 45 -72.32 47.05 11.45
N ILE A 46 -72.50 46.41 10.29
CA ILE A 46 -73.10 45.07 10.18
C ILE A 46 -72.21 44.02 10.87
N TYR A 47 -70.90 44.07 10.64
CA TYR A 47 -69.94 43.21 11.33
C TYR A 47 -69.97 43.43 12.85
N GLU A 48 -70.00 44.67 13.34
CA GLU A 48 -70.08 44.95 14.78
C GLU A 48 -71.37 44.42 15.41
N ARG A 49 -72.49 44.47 14.69
CA ARG A 49 -73.74 43.86 15.16
C ARG A 49 -73.66 42.34 15.17
N ALA A 50 -73.11 41.74 14.13
CA ALA A 50 -72.91 40.30 14.03
C ALA A 50 -71.98 39.77 15.13
N LEU A 51 -70.92 40.51 15.46
CA LEU A 51 -69.94 40.15 16.47
C LEU A 51 -70.44 40.35 17.91
N ARG A 52 -71.41 41.27 18.14
CA ARG A 52 -72.12 41.35 19.43
C ARG A 52 -73.03 40.15 19.65
N ALA A 53 -73.67 39.65 18.60
CA ALA A 53 -74.51 38.44 18.68
C ALA A 53 -73.69 37.15 18.77
N LEU A 54 -72.56 37.08 18.06
CA LEU A 54 -71.70 35.90 17.96
C LEU A 54 -70.23 36.25 18.20
N PRO A 55 -69.82 36.47 19.47
CA PRO A 55 -68.44 36.84 19.79
C PRO A 55 -67.41 35.75 19.45
N GLY A 56 -67.82 34.47 19.43
CA GLY A 56 -66.93 33.33 19.15
C GLY A 56 -66.79 32.92 17.68
N SER A 57 -67.43 33.61 16.74
CA SER A 57 -67.43 33.17 15.32
C SER A 57 -66.14 33.59 14.60
N TYR A 58 -65.25 32.63 14.38
CA TYR A 58 -64.00 32.84 13.65
C TYR A 58 -64.21 33.36 12.21
N LYS A 59 -65.20 32.84 11.48
CA LYS A 59 -65.42 33.22 10.08
C LYS A 59 -65.79 34.70 9.94
N LEU A 60 -66.61 35.21 10.86
CA LEU A 60 -67.03 36.61 10.88
C LEU A 60 -65.87 37.54 11.26
N TRP A 61 -65.11 37.18 12.29
CA TRP A 61 -63.94 37.94 12.69
C TRP A 61 -62.82 37.94 11.65
N HIS A 62 -62.52 36.80 11.02
CA HIS A 62 -61.53 36.74 9.95
C HIS A 62 -61.96 37.61 8.77
N ALA A 63 -63.20 37.49 8.29
CA ALA A 63 -63.72 38.32 7.20
C ALA A 63 -63.69 39.82 7.54
N TYR A 64 -64.08 40.18 8.76
CA TYR A 64 -64.03 41.56 9.25
C TYR A 64 -62.60 42.11 9.28
N LEU A 65 -61.66 41.35 9.84
CA LEU A 65 -60.25 41.76 9.93
C LEU A 65 -59.58 41.82 8.56
N THR A 66 -59.90 40.92 7.63
CA THR A 66 -59.37 40.97 6.26
C THR A 66 -59.85 42.20 5.50
N GLU A 67 -61.11 42.58 5.66
CA GLU A 67 -61.68 43.76 5.01
C GLU A 67 -61.10 45.06 5.60
N LEU A 68 -60.95 45.12 6.92
CA LEU A 68 -60.30 46.25 7.58
C LEU A 68 -58.81 46.35 7.20
N ALA A 69 -58.10 45.23 7.12
CA ALA A 69 -56.70 45.21 6.71
C ALA A 69 -56.53 45.61 5.23
N ALA A 70 -57.42 45.16 4.34
CA ALA A 70 -57.42 45.55 2.93
C ALA A 70 -57.68 47.06 2.76
N ALA A 71 -58.60 47.62 3.56
CA ALA A 71 -58.89 49.05 3.55
C ALA A 71 -57.76 49.91 4.15
N ALA A 72 -57.02 49.39 5.13
CA ALA A 72 -55.90 50.09 5.76
C ALA A 72 -54.60 50.02 4.94
N ARG A 73 -54.42 48.99 4.10
CA ARG A 73 -53.19 48.76 3.31
C ARG A 73 -52.76 49.92 2.38
N PRO A 74 -53.65 50.64 1.67
CA PRO A 74 -53.26 51.76 0.82
C PRO A 74 -53.00 53.07 1.58
N LEU A 75 -53.30 53.12 2.88
CA LEU A 75 -53.22 54.34 3.70
C LEU A 75 -51.89 54.43 4.46
N PRO A 76 -51.34 55.64 4.69
CA PRO A 76 -50.10 55.83 5.46
C PRO A 76 -50.22 55.27 6.90
N PRO A 77 -49.10 54.82 7.49
CA PRO A 77 -49.08 54.12 8.79
C PRO A 77 -49.57 54.98 9.98
N THR A 78 -49.62 56.30 9.82
CA THR A 78 -50.07 57.25 10.85
C THR A 78 -51.61 57.40 10.91
N ASP A 79 -52.34 56.88 9.91
CA ASP A 79 -53.77 57.10 9.82
C ASP A 79 -54.58 56.39 10.94
N PRO A 80 -55.69 56.99 11.39
CA PRO A 80 -56.54 56.42 12.43
C PRO A 80 -57.12 55.04 12.04
N ALA A 81 -57.19 54.72 10.75
CA ALA A 81 -57.60 53.42 10.24
C ALA A 81 -56.72 52.27 10.77
N HIS A 82 -55.40 52.47 10.85
CA HIS A 82 -54.46 51.49 11.41
C HIS A 82 -54.64 51.32 12.92
N THR A 83 -54.99 52.41 13.64
CA THR A 83 -55.29 52.34 15.07
C THR A 83 -56.61 51.61 15.33
N ALA A 84 -57.62 51.81 14.49
CA ALA A 84 -58.90 51.11 14.54
C ALA A 84 -58.74 49.62 14.21
N LEU A 85 -57.89 49.30 13.23
CA LEU A 85 -57.51 47.92 12.90
C LEU A 85 -56.81 47.24 14.08
N ASN A 86 -55.82 47.90 14.70
CA ASN A 86 -55.13 47.38 15.88
C ASN A 86 -56.09 47.16 17.07
N ALA A 87 -57.03 48.07 17.30
CA ALA A 87 -58.07 47.90 18.31
C ALA A 87 -59.06 46.77 17.97
N ALA A 88 -59.38 46.56 16.69
CA ALA A 88 -60.19 45.44 16.22
C ALA A 88 -59.47 44.10 16.45
N PHE A 89 -58.16 44.03 16.22
CA PHE A 89 -57.35 42.85 16.55
C PHE A 89 -57.28 42.57 18.06
N GLU A 90 -57.11 43.59 18.91
CA GLU A 90 -57.12 43.38 20.38
C GLU A 90 -58.51 42.94 20.88
N ARG A 91 -59.61 43.49 20.32
CA ARG A 91 -60.97 43.01 20.60
C ARG A 91 -61.18 41.56 20.16
N ALA A 92 -60.68 41.23 18.98
CA ALA A 92 -60.70 39.88 18.43
C ALA A 92 -60.00 38.89 19.37
N LEU A 93 -58.80 39.23 19.84
CA LEU A 93 -58.04 38.39 20.76
C LEU A 93 -58.72 38.24 22.12
N ALA A 94 -59.34 39.31 22.65
CA ALA A 94 -60.11 39.29 23.91
C ALA A 94 -61.39 38.43 23.82
N ALA A 95 -62.02 38.34 22.65
CA ALA A 95 -63.24 37.55 22.42
C ALA A 95 -63.00 36.02 22.34
N GLY A 96 -61.77 35.54 22.59
CA GLY A 96 -61.44 34.12 22.66
C GLY A 96 -60.72 33.56 21.42
N MET A 97 -60.35 34.40 20.45
CA MET A 97 -59.61 33.96 19.25
C MET A 97 -58.09 33.85 19.44
N SER A 98 -57.60 34.00 20.68
CA SER A 98 -56.19 33.84 21.04
C SER A 98 -55.65 32.43 20.75
N ARG A 99 -56.51 31.42 20.60
CA ARG A 99 -56.15 30.04 20.23
C ARG A 99 -55.90 29.82 18.74
N MET A 100 -56.13 30.82 17.88
CA MET A 100 -56.09 30.66 16.43
C MET A 100 -54.85 31.34 15.80
N PRO A 101 -53.95 30.59 15.13
CA PRO A 101 -52.70 31.14 14.57
C PRO A 101 -52.86 32.23 13.52
N ARG A 102 -53.87 32.13 12.66
CA ARG A 102 -54.03 33.04 11.52
C ARG A 102 -54.29 34.48 11.94
N VAL A 103 -55.05 34.68 13.02
CA VAL A 103 -55.33 36.03 13.55
C VAL A 103 -54.05 36.65 14.11
N TRP A 104 -53.23 35.87 14.83
CA TRP A 104 -51.92 36.32 15.28
C TRP A 104 -50.97 36.64 14.14
N HIS A 105 -50.96 35.82 13.08
CA HIS A 105 -50.15 36.06 11.90
C HIS A 105 -50.52 37.38 11.21
N MET A 106 -51.81 37.61 10.97
CA MET A 106 -52.32 38.86 10.38
C MET A 106 -52.05 40.08 11.27
N TYR A 107 -52.19 39.94 12.58
CA TYR A 107 -51.96 41.03 13.51
C TYR A 107 -50.47 41.41 13.57
N ALA A 108 -49.59 40.42 13.70
CA ALA A 108 -48.16 40.64 13.73
C ALA A 108 -47.63 41.13 12.37
N SER A 109 -48.14 40.65 11.22
CA SER A 109 -47.76 41.17 9.91
C SER A 109 -48.16 42.64 9.75
N ALA A 110 -49.37 43.01 10.15
CA ALA A 110 -49.84 44.39 10.11
C ALA A 110 -48.99 45.32 10.99
N LEU A 111 -48.59 44.86 12.19
CA LEU A 111 -47.72 45.63 13.08
C LEU A 111 -46.29 45.79 12.53
N LEU A 112 -45.77 44.78 11.82
CA LEU A 112 -44.47 44.84 11.15
C LEU A 112 -44.50 45.79 9.95
N ASP A 113 -45.56 45.76 9.16
CA ASP A 113 -45.77 46.68 8.03
C ASP A 113 -45.93 48.14 8.52
N GLN A 114 -46.44 48.35 9.74
CA GLN A 114 -46.51 49.67 10.41
C GLN A 114 -45.18 50.12 11.04
N GLY A 115 -44.16 49.26 11.13
CA GLY A 115 -42.87 49.59 11.75
C GLY A 115 -42.89 49.71 13.29
N LEU A 116 -43.97 49.27 13.96
CA LEU A 116 -44.11 49.37 15.43
C LEU A 116 -43.41 48.21 16.14
N LEU A 117 -42.07 48.23 16.16
CA LEU A 117 -41.21 47.12 16.61
C LEU A 117 -41.51 46.62 18.04
N THR A 118 -41.76 47.51 18.99
CA THR A 118 -42.03 47.14 20.39
C THR A 118 -43.39 46.46 20.56
N ARG A 119 -44.39 46.91 19.80
CA ARG A 119 -45.73 46.31 19.80
C ARG A 119 -45.72 44.98 19.05
N ALA A 120 -45.02 44.89 17.91
CA ALA A 120 -44.82 43.66 17.17
C ALA A 120 -44.14 42.59 18.04
N ARG A 121 -43.07 42.94 18.77
CA ARG A 121 -42.42 42.01 19.72
C ARG A 121 -43.37 41.52 20.80
N ARG A 122 -44.11 42.42 21.45
CA ARG A 122 -45.09 42.06 22.49
C ARG A 122 -46.23 41.18 21.93
N ALA A 123 -46.68 41.46 20.70
CA ALA A 123 -47.70 40.65 20.03
C ALA A 123 -47.19 39.24 19.72
N ILE A 124 -45.96 39.11 19.21
CA ILE A 124 -45.29 37.82 18.97
C ILE A 124 -45.11 37.06 20.29
N ASP A 125 -44.65 37.71 21.36
CA ASP A 125 -44.49 37.09 22.68
C ASP A 125 -45.82 36.63 23.29
N ARG A 126 -46.92 37.36 23.05
CA ARG A 126 -48.27 36.95 23.45
C ARG A 126 -48.75 35.78 22.60
N ALA A 127 -48.52 35.80 21.29
CA ALA A 127 -48.88 34.72 20.38
C ALA A 127 -48.22 33.40 20.80
N LEU A 128 -46.92 33.43 21.11
CA LEU A 128 -46.17 32.25 21.57
C LEU A 128 -46.65 31.71 22.93
N ARG A 129 -47.23 32.56 23.79
CA ARG A 129 -47.84 32.13 25.07
C ARG A 129 -49.24 31.53 24.89
N SER A 130 -50.01 32.05 23.93
CA SER A 130 -51.39 31.61 23.71
C SER A 130 -51.52 30.40 22.80
N LEU A 131 -50.55 30.18 21.90
CA LEU A 131 -50.58 29.10 20.92
C LEU A 131 -49.81 27.86 21.43
N PRO A 132 -50.32 26.64 21.18
CA PRO A 132 -49.59 25.41 21.44
C PRO A 132 -48.24 25.35 20.69
N PRO A 133 -47.23 24.65 21.23
CA PRO A 133 -45.90 24.52 20.61
C PRO A 133 -45.92 24.02 19.16
N THR A 134 -46.89 23.18 18.79
CA THR A 134 -47.05 22.65 17.42
C THR A 134 -47.31 23.75 16.37
N GLN A 135 -47.82 24.90 16.78
CA GLN A 135 -48.19 26.01 15.90
C GLN A 135 -47.14 27.14 15.87
N HIS A 136 -46.05 27.00 16.63
CA HIS A 136 -45.01 28.04 16.71
C HIS A 136 -44.28 28.25 15.37
N HIS A 137 -44.27 27.25 14.49
CA HIS A 137 -43.73 27.37 13.12
C HIS A 137 -44.39 28.46 12.28
N HIS A 138 -45.64 28.88 12.57
CA HIS A 138 -46.30 29.98 11.86
C HIS A 138 -45.92 31.38 12.38
N VAL A 139 -45.39 31.44 13.61
CA VAL A 139 -45.05 32.70 14.29
C VAL A 139 -43.57 33.04 14.07
N TRP A 140 -42.69 32.05 14.03
CA TRP A 140 -41.25 32.25 13.88
C TRP A 140 -40.80 32.97 12.60
N PRO A 141 -41.38 32.72 11.40
CA PRO A 141 -41.03 33.49 10.20
C PRO A 141 -41.27 34.99 10.36
N LEU A 142 -42.28 35.39 11.15
CA LEU A 142 -42.55 36.79 11.46
C LEU A 142 -41.54 37.37 12.44
N ALA A 143 -41.02 36.56 13.37
CA ALA A 143 -39.96 36.94 14.29
C ALA A 143 -38.61 37.10 13.57
N LEU A 144 -38.32 36.25 12.56
CA LEU A 144 -37.16 36.42 11.67
C LEU A 144 -37.29 37.69 10.81
N ARG A 145 -38.49 37.96 10.28
CA ARG A 145 -38.77 39.21 9.57
C ARG A 145 -38.58 40.43 10.49
N LEU A 146 -38.96 40.34 11.77
CA LEU A 146 -38.65 41.38 12.75
C LEU A 146 -37.14 41.57 12.90
N ALA A 147 -36.36 40.49 13.05
CA ALA A 147 -34.91 40.56 13.22
C ALA A 147 -34.17 41.15 12.00
N GLY A 148 -34.69 40.97 10.78
CA GLY A 148 -34.10 41.50 9.54
C GLY A 148 -34.44 42.94 9.19
N LEU A 149 -35.26 43.65 9.99
CA LEU A 149 -35.61 45.05 9.72
C LEU A 149 -34.49 46.02 10.16
N PRO A 150 -34.17 47.06 9.36
CA PRO A 150 -33.03 47.96 9.61
C PRO A 150 -33.16 48.85 10.86
N GLY A 151 -34.34 48.89 11.51
CA GLY A 151 -34.59 49.65 12.74
C GLY A 151 -34.48 48.85 14.04
N CYS A 152 -34.12 47.56 13.99
CA CYS A 152 -34.09 46.70 15.17
C CYS A 152 -32.77 46.82 15.94
N PRO A 153 -32.80 47.00 17.27
CA PRO A 153 -31.60 46.91 18.09
C PRO A 153 -30.98 45.51 17.99
N ALA A 154 -29.65 45.45 17.77
CA ALA A 154 -28.90 44.20 17.63
C ALA A 154 -29.17 43.22 18.79
N GLU A 155 -29.29 43.72 20.03
CA GLU A 155 -29.62 42.88 21.19
C GLU A 155 -31.00 42.21 21.11
N THR A 156 -31.98 42.88 20.49
CA THR A 156 -33.32 42.31 20.32
C THR A 156 -33.32 41.25 19.24
N ALA A 157 -32.58 41.46 18.14
CA ALA A 157 -32.36 40.45 17.11
C ALA A 157 -31.64 39.23 17.67
N VAL A 158 -30.53 39.42 18.42
CA VAL A 158 -29.79 38.33 19.08
C VAL A 158 -30.69 37.53 20.02
N ARG A 159 -31.53 38.16 20.84
CA ARG A 159 -32.42 37.44 21.77
C ARG A 159 -33.51 36.65 21.04
N VAL A 160 -34.08 37.21 19.98
CA VAL A 160 -35.11 36.54 19.16
C VAL A 160 -34.50 35.36 18.42
N LEU A 161 -33.34 35.55 17.78
CA LEU A 161 -32.62 34.52 17.05
C LEU A 161 -32.09 33.44 18.00
N ARG A 162 -31.53 33.80 19.14
CA ARG A 162 -31.11 32.85 20.19
C ARG A 162 -32.26 31.96 20.66
N ARG A 163 -33.45 32.53 20.85
CA ARG A 163 -34.63 31.76 21.24
C ARG A 163 -35.12 30.84 20.11
N TYR A 164 -35.05 31.31 18.86
CA TYR A 164 -35.45 30.52 17.69
C TYR A 164 -34.50 29.35 17.44
N TYR A 165 -33.20 29.61 17.35
CA TYR A 165 -32.19 28.61 16.97
C TYR A 165 -31.88 27.61 18.09
N LEU A 166 -31.89 28.03 19.37
CA LEU A 166 -31.61 27.08 20.48
C LEU A 166 -32.79 26.18 20.83
N GLN A 167 -34.03 26.56 20.52
CA GLN A 167 -35.22 25.84 20.99
C GLN A 167 -36.07 25.20 19.89
N PHE A 168 -36.01 25.71 18.65
CA PHE A 168 -36.92 25.29 17.59
C PHE A 168 -36.21 24.64 16.41
N ASP A 169 -35.13 25.24 15.92
CA ASP A 169 -34.36 24.64 14.82
C ASP A 169 -32.85 24.82 15.02
N PRO A 170 -32.19 23.83 15.66
CA PRO A 170 -30.74 23.79 15.77
C PRO A 170 -30.03 23.80 14.41
N ALA A 171 -30.67 23.36 13.32
CA ALA A 171 -29.99 23.19 12.03
C ALA A 171 -29.53 24.52 11.38
N HIS A 172 -30.11 25.66 11.79
CA HIS A 172 -29.77 26.99 11.28
C HIS A 172 -28.84 27.81 12.19
N ALA A 173 -28.18 27.19 13.18
CA ALA A 173 -27.23 27.89 14.07
C ALA A 173 -26.10 28.61 13.31
N GLU A 174 -25.77 28.21 12.08
CA GLU A 174 -24.76 28.89 11.25
C GLU A 174 -25.19 30.26 10.75
N GLU A 175 -26.46 30.44 10.42
CA GLU A 175 -26.99 31.77 10.05
C GLU A 175 -26.95 32.72 11.24
N PHE A 176 -27.10 32.17 12.44
CA PHE A 176 -26.90 32.89 13.68
C PHE A 176 -25.43 33.26 13.91
N VAL A 177 -24.50 32.32 13.73
CA VAL A 177 -23.05 32.59 13.85
C VAL A 177 -22.62 33.66 12.85
N ALA A 178 -23.07 33.57 11.60
CA ALA A 178 -22.78 34.59 10.58
C ALA A 178 -23.34 35.97 10.95
N PHE A 179 -24.53 36.02 11.55
CA PHE A 179 -25.12 37.25 12.07
C PHE A 179 -24.34 37.81 13.29
N LEU A 180 -23.86 36.94 14.18
CA LEU A 180 -23.06 37.37 15.33
C LEU A 180 -21.70 37.91 14.90
N VAL A 181 -21.06 37.28 13.91
CA VAL A 181 -19.81 37.76 13.29
C VAL A 181 -20.03 39.12 12.63
N SER A 182 -21.11 39.31 11.88
CA SER A 182 -21.41 40.62 11.27
C SER A 182 -21.79 41.69 12.29
N ALA A 183 -22.33 41.30 13.45
CA ALA A 183 -22.61 42.20 14.56
C ALA A 183 -21.40 42.46 15.48
N GLY A 184 -20.23 41.88 15.20
CA GLY A 184 -19.01 42.04 15.99
C GLY A 184 -19.03 41.34 17.36
N ARG A 185 -19.93 40.37 17.57
CA ARG A 185 -20.06 39.61 18.83
C ARG A 185 -19.36 38.27 18.71
N PHE A 186 -18.03 38.31 18.59
CA PHE A 186 -17.19 37.14 18.34
C PHE A 186 -17.20 36.10 19.47
N ARG A 187 -17.31 36.54 20.73
CA ARG A 187 -17.42 35.64 21.88
C ARG A 187 -18.65 34.75 21.82
N GLU A 188 -19.82 35.36 21.60
CA GLU A 188 -21.08 34.62 21.53
C GLU A 188 -21.06 33.68 20.31
N ALA A 189 -20.45 34.10 19.20
CA ALA A 189 -20.25 33.24 18.04
C ALA A 189 -19.37 32.02 18.37
N ALA A 190 -18.24 32.21 19.07
CA ALA A 190 -17.33 31.14 19.47
C ALA A 190 -17.97 30.16 20.47
N GLU A 191 -18.74 30.65 21.44
CA GLU A 191 -19.49 29.80 22.39
C GLU A 191 -20.54 28.93 21.67
N GLN A 192 -21.24 29.49 20.68
CA GLN A 192 -22.22 28.73 19.88
C GLN A 192 -21.56 27.71 18.95
N LEU A 193 -20.42 28.05 18.35
CA LEU A 193 -19.64 27.09 17.55
C LEU A 193 -19.08 25.96 18.43
N ALA A 194 -18.57 26.26 19.62
CA ALA A 194 -18.10 25.25 20.57
C ALA A 194 -19.24 24.31 20.99
N ALA A 195 -20.41 24.85 21.33
CA ALA A 195 -21.58 24.05 21.66
C ALA A 195 -22.03 23.16 20.48
N ALA A 196 -22.04 23.69 19.25
CA ALA A 196 -22.37 22.91 18.06
C ALA A 196 -21.36 21.78 17.75
N ILE A 197 -20.09 21.95 18.14
CA ILE A 197 -19.05 20.93 18.02
C ILE A 197 -19.19 19.86 19.12
N GLU A 198 -19.60 20.24 20.33
CA GLU A 198 -19.85 19.32 21.43
C GLU A 198 -21.11 18.47 21.22
N ASP A 199 -22.11 19.00 20.53
CA ASP A 199 -23.35 18.29 20.21
C ASP A 199 -23.16 17.26 19.08
N ASP A 200 -23.20 15.97 19.45
CA ASP A 200 -23.05 14.87 18.49
C ASP A 200 -24.19 14.80 17.46
N GLY A 201 -25.39 15.28 17.83
CA GLY A 201 -26.60 15.29 17.00
C GLY A 201 -26.75 16.49 16.05
N PHE A 202 -25.84 17.46 16.06
CA PHE A 202 -25.95 18.65 15.23
C PHE A 202 -25.79 18.32 13.73
N ARG A 203 -26.78 18.70 12.92
CA ARG A 203 -26.73 18.64 11.46
C ARG A 203 -27.04 20.02 10.89
N SER A 204 -26.08 20.57 10.17
CA SER A 204 -26.23 21.83 9.45
C SER A 204 -27.29 21.73 8.35
N ALA A 205 -28.17 22.73 8.26
CA ALA A 205 -29.08 22.91 7.12
C ALA A 205 -28.32 23.25 5.81
N LYS A 206 -27.12 23.84 5.90
CA LYS A 206 -26.26 24.19 4.76
C LYS A 206 -25.31 23.06 4.36
N GLY A 207 -25.30 21.95 5.10
CA GLY A 207 -24.45 20.79 4.83
C GLY A 207 -22.97 21.01 5.12
N THR A 208 -22.60 22.02 5.93
CA THR A 208 -21.21 22.19 6.35
C THR A 208 -20.79 21.00 7.23
N THR A 209 -19.51 20.67 7.14
CA THR A 209 -18.93 19.61 7.98
C THR A 209 -18.54 20.18 9.35
N LYS A 210 -18.59 19.35 10.41
CA LYS A 210 -18.10 19.75 11.75
C LYS A 210 -16.66 20.29 11.71
N ARG A 211 -15.86 19.78 10.77
CA ARG A 211 -14.53 20.27 10.39
C ARG A 211 -14.52 21.75 9.99
N GLN A 212 -15.44 22.18 9.13
CA GLN A 212 -15.52 23.59 8.71
C GLN A 212 -15.92 24.49 9.89
N LEU A 213 -16.85 24.04 10.74
CA LEU A 213 -17.21 24.78 11.96
C LEU A 213 -16.03 24.92 12.93
N LEU A 214 -15.18 23.89 13.01
CA LEU A 214 -13.94 23.93 13.80
C LEU A 214 -12.94 24.92 13.23
N LEU A 215 -12.75 24.94 11.90
CA LEU A 215 -11.87 25.90 11.23
C LEU A 215 -12.39 27.35 11.39
N ASP A 216 -13.69 27.57 11.25
CA ASP A 216 -14.32 28.87 11.47
C ASP A 216 -14.14 29.33 12.93
N LEU A 217 -14.27 28.42 13.90
CA LEU A 217 -13.97 28.70 15.30
C LEU A 217 -12.49 29.08 15.49
N CYS A 218 -11.56 28.32 14.91
CA CYS A 218 -10.13 28.61 14.95
C CYS A 218 -9.79 29.97 14.33
N GLU A 219 -10.43 30.34 13.22
CA GLU A 219 -10.24 31.64 12.59
C GLU A 219 -10.72 32.78 13.48
N ILE A 220 -11.89 32.64 14.13
CA ILE A 220 -12.42 33.66 15.05
C ILE A 220 -11.48 33.82 16.25
N LEU A 221 -11.02 32.71 16.84
CA LEU A 221 -10.13 32.71 17.99
C LEU A 221 -8.73 33.27 17.66
N ALA A 222 -8.22 32.98 16.46
CA ALA A 222 -6.97 33.55 16.00
C ALA A 222 -7.12 35.04 15.67
N LYS A 223 -8.21 35.46 15.00
CA LYS A 223 -8.40 36.85 14.53
C LYS A 223 -8.72 37.83 15.65
N HIS A 224 -9.51 37.43 16.65
CA HIS A 224 -10.04 38.32 17.69
C HIS A 224 -9.76 37.83 19.14
N PRO A 225 -8.51 37.91 19.64
CA PRO A 225 -8.15 37.44 20.98
C PRO A 225 -8.69 38.29 22.15
N ASP A 226 -8.83 39.61 21.93
CA ASP A 226 -9.24 40.57 22.98
C ASP A 226 -10.75 40.52 23.25
N ASP A 227 -11.55 40.35 22.20
CA ASP A 227 -13.02 40.24 22.28
C ASP A 227 -13.50 38.92 22.91
N VAL A 228 -12.60 37.92 23.00
CA VAL A 228 -12.86 36.59 23.57
C VAL A 228 -12.36 36.47 25.02
N ALA A 229 -11.99 37.58 25.66
CA ALA A 229 -11.59 37.60 27.07
C ALA A 229 -12.67 36.98 27.97
N GLY A 230 -12.33 35.86 28.64
CA GLY A 230 -13.18 35.13 29.57
C GLY A 230 -13.60 33.71 29.16
N MET A 231 -13.30 33.26 27.94
CA MET A 231 -13.49 31.85 27.55
C MET A 231 -12.23 31.01 27.90
N HIS A 232 -12.44 29.77 28.34
CA HIS A 232 -11.36 28.78 28.48
C HIS A 232 -10.98 28.20 27.11
N VAL A 233 -10.38 29.03 26.26
CA VAL A 233 -10.00 28.69 24.88
C VAL A 233 -9.12 27.44 24.82
N GLU A 234 -8.17 27.31 25.74
CA GLU A 234 -7.27 26.16 25.84
C GLU A 234 -8.01 24.86 26.14
N ALA A 235 -8.97 24.86 27.08
CA ALA A 235 -9.75 23.66 27.40
C ALA A 235 -10.60 23.21 26.20
N ILE A 236 -11.20 24.17 25.49
CA ILE A 236 -12.04 23.90 24.31
C ILE A 236 -11.18 23.33 23.18
N LEU A 237 -10.07 23.97 22.83
CA LEU A 237 -9.19 23.53 21.74
C LEU A 237 -8.48 22.21 22.06
N CYS A 238 -8.03 21.99 23.30
CA CYS A 238 -7.45 20.71 23.72
C CYS A 238 -8.51 19.58 23.73
N SER A 239 -9.74 19.87 24.12
CA SER A 239 -10.84 18.89 24.03
C SER A 239 -11.18 18.57 22.57
N ALA A 240 -11.16 19.57 21.69
CA ALA A 240 -11.36 19.40 20.26
C ALA A 240 -10.23 18.61 19.60
N ALA A 241 -8.96 18.84 20.00
CA ALA A 241 -7.80 18.11 19.48
C ALA A 241 -7.84 16.62 19.85
N ARG A 242 -8.42 16.26 21.00
CA ARG A 242 -8.66 14.85 21.38
C ARG A 242 -9.78 14.21 20.56
N LYS A 243 -10.83 14.97 20.22
CA LYS A 243 -11.96 14.49 19.42
C LYS A 243 -11.62 14.39 17.93
N PHE A 244 -10.78 15.28 17.42
CA PHE A 244 -10.39 15.39 16.02
C PHE A 244 -8.86 15.31 15.85
N PRO A 245 -8.28 14.10 15.86
CA PRO A 245 -6.82 13.93 15.77
C PRO A 245 -6.26 14.32 14.39
N GLU A 246 -7.09 14.32 13.34
CA GLU A 246 -6.66 14.65 11.97
C GLU A 246 -6.37 16.15 11.75
N GLU A 247 -6.87 17.01 12.65
CA GLU A 247 -6.68 18.47 12.56
C GLU A 247 -5.99 19.05 13.78
N ALA A 248 -5.38 18.19 14.60
CA ALA A 248 -4.66 18.60 15.80
C ALA A 248 -3.62 19.69 15.48
N GLY A 249 -2.94 19.61 14.33
CA GLY A 249 -1.99 20.62 13.89
C GLY A 249 -2.60 22.03 13.80
N ALA A 250 -3.73 22.17 13.11
CA ALA A 250 -4.41 23.46 12.94
C ALA A 250 -4.96 24.02 14.26
N LEU A 251 -5.37 23.15 15.18
CA LEU A 251 -5.86 23.55 16.50
C LEU A 251 -4.75 24.09 17.40
N TRP A 252 -3.60 23.41 17.41
CA TRP A 252 -2.42 23.85 18.16
C TRP A 252 -1.87 25.16 17.60
N THR A 253 -1.84 25.33 16.27
CA THR A 253 -1.42 26.60 15.67
C THR A 253 -2.40 27.74 15.95
N ALA A 254 -3.71 27.48 15.99
CA ALA A 254 -4.71 28.48 16.34
C ALA A 254 -4.59 28.92 17.81
N LEU A 255 -4.40 27.97 18.74
CA LEU A 255 -4.18 28.26 20.16
C LEU A 255 -2.91 29.08 20.38
N ALA A 256 -1.81 28.67 19.74
CA ALA A 256 -0.53 29.38 19.83
C ALA A 256 -0.61 30.78 19.20
N CYS A 257 -1.27 30.93 18.03
CA CYS A 257 -1.53 32.24 17.42
C CYS A 257 -2.35 33.16 18.33
N HIS A 258 -3.34 32.63 19.05
CA HIS A 258 -4.13 33.39 20.00
C HIS A 258 -3.27 33.90 21.17
N TYR A 259 -2.37 33.09 21.72
CA TYR A 259 -1.43 33.53 22.77
C TYR A 259 -0.36 34.49 22.25
N ALA A 260 0.12 34.28 21.02
CA ALA A 260 1.07 35.18 20.35
C ALA A 260 0.50 36.58 20.16
N ARG A 261 -0.77 36.69 19.73
CA ARG A 261 -1.44 37.99 19.55
C ARG A 261 -1.78 38.68 20.86
N LYS A 262 -1.93 37.93 21.96
CA LYS A 262 -2.01 38.48 23.33
C LYS A 262 -0.67 39.01 23.85
N GLY A 263 0.42 38.84 23.11
CA GLY A 263 1.77 39.25 23.51
C GLY A 263 2.46 38.31 24.51
N ILE A 264 1.87 37.14 24.81
CA ILE A 264 2.46 36.17 25.74
C ILE A 264 3.23 35.10 24.95
N HIS A 265 4.42 35.46 24.47
CA HIS A 265 5.23 34.58 23.62
C HIS A 265 5.72 33.32 24.34
N GLY A 266 5.97 33.38 25.66
CA GLY A 266 6.36 32.20 26.46
C GLY A 266 5.31 31.09 26.42
N LYS A 267 4.04 31.43 26.68
CA LYS A 267 2.94 30.46 26.62
C LYS A 267 2.69 29.94 25.20
N ALA A 268 2.87 30.79 24.19
CA ALA A 268 2.77 30.34 22.80
C ALA A 268 3.83 29.27 22.48
N ARG A 269 5.06 29.43 23.00
CA ARG A 269 6.14 28.43 22.86
C ARG A 269 5.81 27.14 23.61
N ASP A 270 5.34 27.22 24.84
CA ASP A 270 4.94 26.03 25.62
C ASP A 270 3.86 25.23 24.87
N VAL A 271 2.86 25.92 24.33
CA VAL A 271 1.80 25.32 23.50
C VAL A 271 2.37 24.69 22.22
N PHE A 272 3.38 25.29 21.60
CA PHE A 272 4.05 24.69 20.45
C PHE A 272 4.87 23.45 20.82
N GLU A 273 5.55 23.43 21.98
CA GLU A 273 6.26 22.24 22.45
C GLU A 273 5.29 21.10 22.81
N GLU A 274 4.19 21.43 23.49
CA GLU A 274 3.10 20.48 23.77
C GLU A 274 2.46 19.96 22.48
N GLY A 275 2.21 20.84 21.52
CA GLY A 275 1.70 20.48 20.19
C GLY A 275 2.66 19.57 19.43
N ALA A 276 3.95 19.89 19.41
CA ALA A 276 4.99 19.07 18.79
C ALA A 276 5.14 17.70 19.47
N ALA A 277 4.87 17.59 20.77
CA ALA A 277 4.86 16.32 21.50
C ALA A 277 3.58 15.50 21.25
N ALA A 278 2.42 16.15 21.12
CA ALA A 278 1.12 15.51 20.97
C ALA A 278 0.84 15.04 19.54
N VAL A 279 1.41 15.71 18.52
CA VAL A 279 1.11 15.42 17.12
C VAL A 279 1.68 14.06 16.68
N ALA A 280 0.80 13.26 16.08
CA ALA A 280 1.11 11.95 15.52
C ALA A 280 1.51 12.02 14.03
N THR A 281 0.98 12.95 13.23
CA THR A 281 1.26 12.97 11.77
C THR A 281 2.45 13.85 11.40
N VAL A 282 3.19 13.49 10.33
CA VAL A 282 4.32 14.31 9.84
C VAL A 282 3.82 15.64 9.26
N LYS A 283 2.65 15.64 8.64
CA LYS A 283 2.06 16.84 8.01
C LYS A 283 1.68 17.87 9.07
N ASP A 284 1.01 17.44 10.13
CA ASP A 284 0.63 18.32 11.23
C ASP A 284 1.85 18.81 12.01
N PHE A 285 2.88 17.97 12.15
CA PHE A 285 4.14 18.39 12.77
C PHE A 285 4.81 19.48 11.93
N GLY A 286 4.83 19.32 10.60
CA GLY A 286 5.32 20.34 9.68
C GLY A 286 4.58 21.67 9.87
N LEU A 287 3.25 21.65 9.90
CA LEU A 287 2.43 22.85 10.08
C LEU A 287 2.70 23.55 11.42
N VAL A 288 2.72 22.79 12.54
CA VAL A 288 2.99 23.34 13.87
C VAL A 288 4.41 23.91 13.94
N PHE A 289 5.39 23.19 13.41
CA PHE A 289 6.79 23.61 13.43
C PHE A 289 7.04 24.84 12.52
N GLU A 290 6.46 24.90 11.33
CA GLU A 290 6.55 26.07 10.45
C GLU A 290 5.90 27.30 11.09
N SER A 291 4.75 27.13 11.76
CA SER A 291 4.12 28.23 12.49
C SER A 291 4.94 28.70 13.71
N CYS A 292 5.61 27.79 14.40
CA CYS A 292 6.53 28.12 15.49
C CYS A 292 7.75 28.87 14.96
N LEU A 293 8.34 28.42 13.85
CA LEU A 293 9.41 29.16 13.17
C LEU A 293 8.96 30.57 12.76
N HIS A 294 7.78 30.70 12.17
CA HIS A 294 7.24 32.01 11.82
C HIS A 294 7.06 32.92 13.03
N LEU A 295 6.63 32.38 14.18
CA LEU A 295 6.53 33.14 15.42
C LEU A 295 7.93 33.59 15.89
N GLU A 296 8.88 32.68 16.00
CA GLU A 296 10.23 33.01 16.47
C GLU A 296 10.94 33.99 15.53
N HIS A 297 10.79 33.82 14.21
CA HIS A 297 11.28 34.78 13.23
C HIS A 297 10.60 36.15 13.37
N ALA A 298 9.28 36.21 13.62
CA ALA A 298 8.58 37.47 13.82
C ALA A 298 9.00 38.17 15.13
N VAL A 299 9.24 37.41 16.21
CA VAL A 299 9.77 37.94 17.48
C VAL A 299 11.18 38.48 17.27
N VAL A 300 12.08 37.71 16.65
CA VAL A 300 13.45 38.17 16.35
C VAL A 300 13.42 39.40 15.44
N ALA A 301 12.58 39.43 14.41
CA ALA A 301 12.47 40.59 13.51
C ALA A 301 11.98 41.84 14.26
N ALA A 302 10.98 41.71 15.14
CA ALA A 302 10.48 42.81 15.95
C ALA A 302 11.57 43.34 16.91
N GLU A 303 12.34 42.46 17.55
CA GLU A 303 13.43 42.87 18.44
C GLU A 303 14.61 43.51 17.69
N LEU A 304 14.95 43.01 16.49
CA LEU A 304 15.96 43.65 15.63
C LEU A 304 15.50 45.03 15.14
N ASP A 305 14.23 45.17 14.76
CA ASP A 305 13.66 46.47 14.39
C ASP A 305 13.68 47.44 15.58
N ASN A 306 13.34 46.98 16.79
CA ASN A 306 13.45 47.77 18.01
C ASN A 306 14.90 48.20 18.26
N ALA A 307 15.86 47.28 18.20
CA ALA A 307 17.28 47.56 18.38
C ALA A 307 17.81 48.57 17.35
N THR A 308 17.39 48.49 16.08
CA THR A 308 17.81 49.47 15.05
C THR A 308 17.16 50.85 15.22
N GLN A 309 15.92 50.93 15.75
CA GLN A 309 15.28 52.19 16.10
C GLN A 309 15.91 52.81 17.35
N GLU A 310 16.30 51.99 18.31
CA GLU A 310 17.09 52.39 19.47
C GLU A 310 18.47 52.89 19.05
N GLU A 311 19.18 52.24 18.12
CA GLU A 311 20.46 52.76 17.61
C GLU A 311 20.32 54.12 16.90
N LYS A 312 19.19 54.38 16.23
CA LYS A 312 18.89 55.69 15.60
C LYS A 312 18.56 56.77 16.63
N SER A 313 17.96 56.41 17.76
CA SER A 313 17.58 57.33 18.84
C SER A 313 18.67 57.47 19.93
N ALA A 314 19.56 56.49 20.06
CA ALA A 314 20.63 56.39 21.07
C ALA A 314 21.92 57.12 20.67
N SER A 315 21.90 57.99 19.65
CA SER A 315 23.00 58.95 19.44
C SER A 315 23.19 59.95 20.59
N VAL A 316 22.30 59.95 21.60
CA VAL A 316 22.31 60.94 22.70
C VAL A 316 22.48 60.36 24.12
N ILE A 317 22.26 59.08 24.42
CA ILE A 317 22.45 58.54 25.79
C ILE A 317 23.21 57.22 25.79
N ARG A 318 24.53 57.32 25.92
CA ARG A 318 25.45 56.21 26.16
C ARG A 318 25.40 55.84 27.64
N GLY A 319 24.83 54.68 27.98
CA GLY A 319 25.10 54.04 29.28
C GLY A 319 23.95 53.29 29.94
N CYS A 320 23.53 52.14 29.39
CA CYS A 320 23.02 51.02 30.18
C CYS A 320 23.65 49.74 29.62
N TRP A 321 24.53 49.12 30.38
CA TRP A 321 25.46 48.08 29.94
C TRP A 321 24.88 46.65 30.13
N LEU A 322 23.56 46.51 30.23
CA LEU A 322 22.93 45.34 30.88
C LEU A 322 21.56 44.88 30.32
N ALA A 323 21.06 45.36 29.16
CA ALA A 323 19.70 44.97 28.74
C ALA A 323 19.53 44.56 27.27
N ASP A 324 19.89 45.35 26.26
CA ASP A 324 19.13 45.18 24.99
C ASP A 324 19.81 44.32 23.89
N LYS A 325 21.12 44.04 23.99
CA LYS A 325 21.82 43.20 23.00
C LYS A 325 21.71 41.70 23.28
N ASP A 326 21.68 41.34 24.56
CA ASP A 326 21.70 39.93 24.98
C ASP A 326 20.36 39.23 24.68
N ASP A 327 19.23 39.95 24.63
CA ASP A 327 17.91 39.37 24.37
C ASP A 327 17.71 38.98 22.90
N ALA A 328 18.22 39.78 21.96
CA ALA A 328 18.22 39.45 20.54
C ALA A 328 19.14 38.25 20.25
N ASP A 329 20.33 38.24 20.83
CA ASP A 329 21.28 37.13 20.72
C ASP A 329 20.75 35.85 21.39
N LEU A 330 20.04 35.96 22.52
CA LEU A 330 19.38 34.85 23.19
C LEU A 330 18.24 34.26 22.33
N ASN A 331 17.44 35.10 21.68
CA ASN A 331 16.37 34.64 20.78
C ASN A 331 16.93 34.02 19.49
N MET A 332 18.05 34.53 18.97
CA MET A 332 18.77 33.92 17.84
C MET A 332 19.35 32.55 18.22
N ALA A 333 20.01 32.43 19.38
CA ALA A 333 20.52 31.16 19.88
C ALA A 333 19.40 30.13 20.12
N ARG A 334 18.22 30.59 20.57
CA ARG A 334 17.02 29.73 20.68
C ARG A 334 16.53 29.23 19.34
N LEU A 335 16.50 30.08 18.31
CA LEU A 335 16.11 29.68 16.95
C LEU A 335 17.09 28.64 16.39
N GLU A 336 18.39 28.85 16.56
CA GLU A 336 19.43 27.88 16.18
C GLU A 336 19.22 26.53 16.89
N HIS A 337 18.98 26.55 18.20
CA HIS A 337 18.68 25.35 18.96
C HIS A 337 17.41 24.62 18.48
N LEU A 338 16.36 25.37 18.11
CA LEU A 338 15.12 24.81 17.57
C LEU A 338 15.34 24.17 16.18
N LEU A 339 16.20 24.77 15.34
CA LEU A 339 16.59 24.20 14.06
C LEU A 339 17.41 22.92 14.22
N GLU A 340 18.32 22.87 15.20
CA GLU A 340 19.08 21.67 15.56
C GLU A 340 18.18 20.54 16.08
N ARG A 341 17.10 20.88 16.81
CA ARG A 341 16.11 19.90 17.33
C ARG A 341 15.14 19.39 16.26
N ARG A 342 15.01 20.06 15.10
CA ARG A 342 14.04 19.67 14.05
C ARG A 342 14.17 18.20 13.62
N PRO A 343 15.37 17.65 13.31
CA PRO A 343 15.50 16.25 12.92
C PRO A 343 15.15 15.30 14.06
N GLU A 344 15.44 15.66 15.31
CA GLU A 344 15.11 14.86 16.51
C GLU A 344 13.59 14.75 16.66
N MET A 345 12.89 15.88 16.56
CA MET A 345 11.44 15.94 16.69
C MET A 345 10.74 15.21 15.54
N LEU A 346 11.20 15.41 14.30
CA LEU A 346 10.65 14.71 13.13
C LEU A 346 10.80 13.18 13.27
N ASN A 347 11.96 12.73 13.74
CA ASN A 347 12.19 11.31 13.99
C ASN A 347 11.29 10.78 15.12
N SER A 348 11.09 11.55 16.19
CA SER A 348 10.16 11.18 17.27
C SER A 348 8.70 11.01 16.78
N VAL A 349 8.25 11.86 15.85
CA VAL A 349 6.92 11.75 15.22
C VAL A 349 6.81 10.48 14.38
N ARG A 350 7.85 10.13 13.60
CA ARG A 350 7.88 8.88 12.82
C ARG A 350 7.77 7.65 13.72
N LEU A 351 8.49 7.66 14.85
CA LEU A 351 8.44 6.58 15.83
C LEU A 351 7.09 6.51 16.57
N ARG A 352 6.37 7.63 16.71
CA ARG A 352 4.99 7.63 17.22
C ARG A 352 4.00 7.02 16.24
N GLN A 353 4.17 7.22 14.94
CA GLN A 353 3.34 6.59 13.91
C GLN A 353 3.57 5.08 13.88
N ASN A 354 4.84 4.67 13.83
CA ASN A 354 5.25 3.28 13.75
C ASN A 354 6.38 2.99 14.74
N PRO A 355 6.04 2.60 15.99
CA PRO A 355 7.04 2.24 16.99
C PRO A 355 7.92 1.05 16.59
N HIS A 356 7.42 0.21 15.68
CA HIS A 356 8.06 -1.02 15.25
C HIS A 356 8.88 -0.87 13.95
N ASP A 357 9.08 0.35 13.43
CA ASP A 357 9.93 0.58 12.27
C ASP A 357 11.41 0.64 12.65
N VAL A 358 12.18 -0.34 12.18
CA VAL A 358 13.60 -0.46 12.46
C VAL A 358 14.42 0.62 11.76
N GLN A 359 14.00 1.09 10.59
CA GLN A 359 14.74 2.11 9.84
C GLN A 359 14.70 3.47 10.53
N ALA A 360 13.52 3.89 11.01
CA ALA A 360 13.37 5.11 11.80
C ALA A 360 14.24 5.11 13.06
N TRP A 361 14.40 3.97 13.75
CA TRP A 361 15.31 3.86 14.90
C TRP A 361 16.78 4.01 14.51
N HIS A 362 17.22 3.46 13.37
CA HIS A 362 18.59 3.68 12.87
C HIS A 362 18.84 5.14 12.46
N GLU A 363 17.86 5.80 11.84
CA GLU A 363 17.94 7.23 11.55
C GLU A 363 18.09 8.05 12.83
N ARG A 364 17.38 7.69 13.91
CA ARG A 364 17.50 8.34 15.22
C ARG A 364 18.91 8.26 15.76
N VAL A 365 19.51 7.07 15.71
CA VAL A 365 20.88 6.87 16.21
C VAL A 365 21.89 7.66 15.37
N LYS A 366 21.68 7.75 14.05
CA LYS A 366 22.55 8.56 13.18
C LYS A 366 22.51 10.05 13.55
N ILE A 367 21.37 10.55 14.01
CA ILE A 367 21.23 11.93 14.50
C ILE A 367 22.05 12.09 15.79
N PHE A 368 21.96 11.13 16.72
CA PHE A 368 22.68 11.21 17.99
C PHE A 368 24.18 10.88 17.94
N LYS A 369 24.83 10.81 16.76
CA LYS A 369 26.24 10.42 16.60
C LYS A 369 27.24 11.14 17.52
N ASN A 370 26.93 12.37 17.91
CA ASN A 370 27.81 13.19 18.76
C ASN A 370 27.68 12.87 20.26
N ASP A 371 26.54 12.31 20.72
CA ASP A 371 26.30 12.00 22.13
C ASP A 371 26.22 10.48 22.38
N PRO A 372 27.24 9.88 23.02
CA PRO A 372 27.30 8.46 23.29
C PRO A 372 26.22 7.94 24.24
N GLY A 373 25.81 8.75 25.22
CA GLY A 373 24.84 8.36 26.23
C GLY A 373 23.43 8.30 25.65
N ARG A 374 23.08 9.30 24.84
CA ARG A 374 21.79 9.34 24.12
C ARG A 374 21.69 8.24 23.07
N GLN A 375 22.77 7.90 22.36
CA GLN A 375 22.77 6.74 21.45
C GLN A 375 22.44 5.45 22.19
N ALA A 376 23.07 5.19 23.34
CA ALA A 376 22.80 3.99 24.10
C ALA A 376 21.35 3.96 24.64
N ALA A 377 20.85 5.09 25.15
CA ALA A 377 19.47 5.21 25.62
C ALA A 377 18.47 4.94 24.48
N THR A 378 18.69 5.51 23.30
CA THR A 378 17.82 5.30 22.12
C THR A 378 17.82 3.86 21.64
N TYR A 379 18.95 3.16 21.67
CA TYR A 379 18.97 1.72 21.39
C TYR A 379 18.20 0.90 22.44
N VAL A 380 18.33 1.25 23.72
CA VAL A 380 17.57 0.57 24.80
C VAL A 380 16.07 0.82 24.67
N GLU A 381 15.66 2.04 24.33
CA GLU A 381 14.27 2.38 24.02
C GLU A 381 13.76 1.63 22.79
N ALA A 382 14.56 1.54 21.73
CA ALA A 382 14.24 0.78 20.53
C ALA A 382 14.01 -0.71 20.86
N ILE A 383 14.89 -1.32 21.65
CA ILE A 383 14.76 -2.73 22.03
C ILE A 383 13.50 -2.99 22.88
N ARG A 384 13.12 -2.04 23.75
CA ARG A 384 11.91 -2.16 24.58
C ARG A 384 10.62 -1.99 23.80
N THR A 385 10.64 -1.26 22.69
CA THR A 385 9.46 -0.86 21.92
C THR A 385 9.22 -1.73 20.68
N VAL A 386 10.27 -2.30 20.10
CA VAL A 386 10.17 -3.10 18.89
C VAL A 386 9.77 -4.53 19.22
N ASP A 387 8.53 -4.88 18.89
CA ASP A 387 8.05 -6.27 18.92
C ASP A 387 8.58 -7.04 17.69
N PRO A 388 9.35 -8.12 17.86
CA PRO A 388 9.92 -8.88 16.73
C PRO A 388 8.90 -9.51 15.78
N MET A 389 7.64 -9.67 16.21
CA MET A 389 6.55 -10.23 15.41
C MET A 389 5.85 -9.21 14.53
N LYS A 390 5.87 -7.93 14.91
CA LYS A 390 5.20 -6.81 14.23
C LYS A 390 6.17 -5.85 13.54
N ALA A 391 7.47 -6.06 13.74
CA ALA A 391 8.51 -5.20 13.20
C ALA A 391 8.47 -5.12 11.66
N THR A 392 8.53 -3.89 11.15
CA THR A 392 8.80 -3.61 9.75
C THR A 392 10.30 -3.39 9.60
N GLY A 393 10.96 -4.33 8.93
CA GLY A 393 12.42 -4.37 8.82
C GLY A 393 13.04 -5.52 9.60
N LYS A 394 14.37 -5.49 9.73
CA LYS A 394 15.18 -6.58 10.30
C LYS A 394 15.64 -6.22 11.72
N PRO A 395 15.01 -6.74 12.79
CA PRO A 395 15.33 -6.35 14.16
C PRO A 395 16.77 -6.67 14.58
N HIS A 396 17.39 -7.69 13.99
CA HIS A 396 18.79 -8.04 14.25
C HIS A 396 19.75 -6.87 13.98
N THR A 397 19.43 -6.02 12.99
CA THR A 397 20.30 -4.89 12.62
C THR A 397 20.46 -3.87 13.76
N LEU A 398 19.45 -3.70 14.63
CA LEU A 398 19.55 -2.81 15.79
C LEU A 398 20.56 -3.34 16.80
N TRP A 399 20.49 -4.64 17.09
CA TRP A 399 21.44 -5.31 17.98
C TRP A 399 22.87 -5.26 17.44
N LEU A 400 23.05 -5.50 16.14
CA LEU A 400 24.35 -5.41 15.48
C LEU A 400 24.93 -3.99 15.54
N ALA A 401 24.12 -2.98 15.24
CA ALA A 401 24.56 -1.59 15.28
C ALA A 401 24.87 -1.12 16.71
N PHE A 402 24.09 -1.58 17.70
CA PHE A 402 24.34 -1.31 19.11
C PHE A 402 25.65 -1.94 19.59
N ALA A 403 25.94 -3.17 19.18
CA ALA A 403 27.19 -3.83 19.50
C ALA A 403 28.40 -3.17 18.80
N LYS A 404 28.27 -2.82 17.51
CA LYS A 404 29.33 -2.10 16.75
C LYS A 404 29.64 -0.72 17.35
N MET A 405 28.67 -0.06 17.97
CA MET A 405 28.89 1.20 18.69
C MET A 405 29.79 1.02 19.92
N TYR A 406 29.61 -0.08 20.68
CA TYR A 406 30.50 -0.41 21.80
C TYR A 406 31.87 -0.93 21.33
N GLU A 407 31.91 -1.70 20.25
CA GLU A 407 33.15 -2.20 19.62
C GLU A 407 34.03 -1.04 19.14
N GLY A 408 33.44 -0.05 18.46
CA GLY A 408 34.16 1.15 17.99
C GLY A 408 34.73 2.03 19.12
N ARG A 409 34.34 1.79 20.37
CA ARG A 409 34.86 2.48 21.56
C ARG A 409 35.77 1.61 22.43
N GLY A 410 36.00 0.35 22.05
CA GLY A 410 36.82 -0.61 22.80
C GLY A 410 36.17 -1.19 24.05
N MET A 411 34.86 -0.99 24.27
CA MET A 411 34.14 -1.56 25.41
C MET A 411 33.63 -2.97 25.09
N LEU A 412 34.52 -3.95 25.11
CA LEU A 412 34.22 -5.34 24.70
C LEU A 412 33.26 -6.06 25.63
N ASP A 413 33.36 -5.83 26.94
CA ASP A 413 32.50 -6.52 27.91
C ASP A 413 31.04 -6.07 27.79
N SER A 414 30.81 -4.78 27.56
CA SER A 414 29.49 -4.23 27.25
C SER A 414 28.95 -4.78 25.92
N ALA A 415 29.79 -4.89 24.88
CA ALA A 415 29.39 -5.49 23.61
C ALA A 415 29.00 -6.97 23.77
N ARG A 416 29.76 -7.74 24.55
CA ARG A 416 29.45 -9.14 24.88
C ARG A 416 28.13 -9.28 25.62
N GLU A 417 27.84 -8.41 26.58
CA GLU A 417 26.57 -8.41 27.30
C GLU A 417 25.40 -8.05 26.38
N VAL A 418 25.58 -7.09 25.47
CA VAL A 418 24.59 -6.76 24.43
C VAL A 418 24.31 -7.97 23.55
N PHE A 419 25.35 -8.65 23.06
CA PHE A 419 25.18 -9.86 22.27
C PHE A 419 24.53 -10.99 23.06
N ARG A 420 24.86 -11.16 24.35
CA ARG A 420 24.22 -12.16 25.22
C ARG A 420 22.72 -11.88 25.42
N ARG A 421 22.33 -10.61 25.53
CA ARG A 421 20.91 -10.22 25.57
C ARG A 421 20.23 -10.41 24.22
N ALA A 422 20.94 -10.13 23.13
CA ALA A 422 20.43 -10.32 21.78
C ALA A 422 20.14 -11.80 21.50
N THR A 423 20.99 -12.74 21.94
CA THR A 423 20.74 -14.18 21.73
C THR A 423 19.55 -14.72 22.52
N GLN A 424 19.17 -14.04 23.62
CA GLN A 424 17.99 -14.36 24.43
C GLN A 424 16.69 -13.76 23.87
N ALA A 425 16.78 -12.75 23.00
CA ALA A 425 15.62 -12.13 22.38
C ALA A 425 14.94 -13.07 21.37
N SER A 426 13.61 -13.05 21.32
CA SER A 426 12.83 -13.86 20.40
C SER A 426 12.83 -13.23 18.99
N PHE A 427 13.36 -13.92 17.99
CA PHE A 427 13.28 -13.48 16.58
C PHE A 427 12.26 -14.31 15.80
N LYS A 428 11.70 -13.72 14.74
CA LYS A 428 10.79 -14.39 13.81
C LYS A 428 11.53 -15.34 12.86
N SER A 429 12.70 -14.93 12.36
CA SER A 429 13.55 -15.74 11.50
C SER A 429 14.73 -16.34 12.28
N ALA A 430 15.06 -17.60 11.99
CA ALA A 430 16.27 -18.25 12.47
C ALA A 430 17.53 -17.63 11.83
N ASP A 431 17.41 -17.12 10.61
CA ASP A 431 18.52 -16.48 9.90
C ASP A 431 18.91 -15.15 10.55
N ASP A 432 17.94 -14.41 11.08
CA ASP A 432 18.19 -13.14 11.80
C ASP A 432 19.00 -13.38 13.09
N LEU A 433 18.71 -14.48 13.79
CA LEU A 433 19.48 -14.89 14.96
C LEU A 433 20.85 -15.42 14.54
N ALA A 434 20.95 -16.14 13.42
CA ALA A 434 22.22 -16.62 12.89
C ALA A 434 23.17 -15.46 12.57
N ASP A 435 22.67 -14.39 11.96
CA ASP A 435 23.47 -13.19 11.66
C ASP A 435 24.01 -12.51 12.95
N VAL A 436 23.26 -12.52 14.07
CA VAL A 436 23.74 -12.04 15.38
C VAL A 436 24.88 -12.91 15.93
N TRP A 437 24.75 -14.23 15.83
CA TRP A 437 25.80 -15.15 16.26
C TRP A 437 27.05 -15.06 15.37
N CYS A 438 26.89 -14.90 14.05
CA CYS A 438 28.00 -14.69 13.12
C CYS A 438 28.76 -13.41 13.46
N GLU A 439 28.07 -12.29 13.68
CA GLU A 439 28.73 -11.03 14.01
C GLU A 439 29.37 -11.05 15.41
N ARG A 440 28.80 -11.78 16.37
CA ARG A 440 29.45 -12.03 17.66
C ARG A 440 30.75 -12.84 17.48
N ALA A 441 30.73 -13.87 16.64
CA ALA A 441 31.91 -14.66 16.33
C ALA A 441 32.96 -13.81 15.59
N GLU A 442 32.55 -13.03 14.59
CA GLU A 442 33.42 -12.10 13.87
C GLU A 442 34.04 -11.03 14.77
N MET A 443 33.31 -10.50 15.75
CA MET A 443 33.88 -9.59 16.76
C MET A 443 35.04 -10.27 17.50
N GLU A 444 34.85 -11.49 18.01
CA GLU A 444 35.92 -12.21 18.70
C GLU A 444 37.09 -12.56 17.75
N LEU A 445 36.82 -12.81 16.47
CA LEU A 445 37.87 -13.00 15.45
C LEU A 445 38.66 -11.71 15.17
N ARG A 446 38.00 -10.55 15.09
CA ARG A 446 38.66 -9.24 14.94
C ARG A 446 39.57 -8.95 16.13
N HIS A 447 39.20 -9.41 17.32
CA HIS A 447 40.00 -9.31 18.54
C HIS A 447 40.98 -10.49 18.77
N ARG A 448 41.15 -11.39 17.78
CA ARG A 448 42.08 -12.54 17.79
C ARG A 448 41.79 -13.62 18.85
N ASN A 449 40.57 -13.68 19.39
CA ASN A 449 40.13 -14.72 20.31
C ASN A 449 39.52 -15.91 19.55
N HIS A 450 40.35 -16.69 18.86
CA HIS A 450 39.89 -17.80 18.01
C HIS A 450 39.23 -18.94 18.80
N GLU A 451 39.75 -19.28 19.98
CA GLU A 451 39.20 -20.33 20.84
C GLU A 451 37.80 -19.96 21.35
N ALA A 452 37.61 -18.72 21.80
CA ALA A 452 36.31 -18.22 22.23
C ALA A 452 35.30 -18.22 21.08
N ALA A 453 35.71 -17.85 19.86
CA ALA A 453 34.85 -17.91 18.68
C ALA A 453 34.41 -19.36 18.36
N ILE A 454 35.31 -20.33 18.47
CA ILE A 454 35.01 -21.76 18.27
C ILE A 454 34.04 -22.27 19.34
N GLU A 455 34.24 -21.90 20.61
CA GLU A 455 33.33 -22.28 21.69
C GLU A 455 31.95 -21.66 21.51
N LEU A 456 31.88 -20.40 21.09
CA LEU A 456 30.61 -19.72 20.80
C LEU A 456 29.85 -20.38 19.64
N LEU A 457 30.54 -20.75 18.57
CA LEU A 457 29.91 -21.45 17.46
C LEU A 457 29.53 -22.89 17.83
N ARG A 458 30.32 -23.57 18.68
CA ARG A 458 29.94 -24.86 19.26
C ARG A 458 28.69 -24.76 20.12
N GLN A 459 28.55 -23.69 20.91
CA GLN A 459 27.32 -23.42 21.67
C GLN A 459 26.12 -23.16 20.74
N ALA A 460 26.31 -22.36 19.69
CA ALA A 460 25.26 -22.05 18.72
C ALA A 460 24.81 -23.25 17.87
N THR A 461 25.73 -24.18 17.58
CA THR A 461 25.49 -25.38 16.75
C THR A 461 25.07 -26.61 17.57
N SER A 462 25.12 -26.53 18.91
CA SER A 462 24.65 -27.62 19.76
C SER A 462 23.14 -27.84 19.55
N GLU A 463 22.76 -29.10 19.30
CA GLU A 463 21.36 -29.46 19.17
C GLU A 463 20.66 -29.26 20.52
N PRO A 464 19.52 -28.53 20.56
CA PRO A 464 18.72 -28.46 21.78
C PRO A 464 18.17 -29.84 22.11
N SER A 465 18.22 -30.20 23.39
CA SER A 465 17.77 -31.49 23.89
C SER A 465 16.33 -31.82 23.44
N PRO A 466 15.97 -33.10 23.26
CA PRO A 466 14.63 -33.50 22.78
C PRO A 466 13.49 -33.00 23.68
N GLU A 467 13.77 -32.78 24.97
CA GLU A 467 12.84 -32.17 25.93
C GLU A 467 12.55 -30.69 25.63
N VAL A 468 13.55 -29.93 25.17
CA VAL A 468 13.40 -28.52 24.78
C VAL A 468 12.66 -28.41 23.46
N ARG A 469 12.90 -29.34 22.51
CA ARG A 469 12.16 -29.41 21.25
C ARG A 469 10.68 -29.76 21.46
N THR A 470 10.38 -30.69 22.35
CA THR A 470 8.99 -31.09 22.67
C THR A 470 8.24 -30.01 23.45
N ARG A 471 8.89 -29.32 24.40
CA ARG A 471 8.28 -28.16 25.09
C ARG A 471 8.00 -27.00 24.13
N ALA A 472 8.91 -26.70 23.22
CA ALA A 472 8.72 -25.62 22.26
C ALA A 472 7.73 -25.93 21.13
N ALA A 473 7.54 -27.20 20.78
CA ALA A 473 6.48 -27.63 19.88
C ALA A 473 5.08 -27.53 20.52
N ALA A 474 5.00 -27.54 21.85
CA ALA A 474 3.76 -27.37 22.61
C ALA A 474 3.31 -25.90 22.75
N ASP A 475 4.21 -24.93 22.51
CA ASP A 475 3.90 -23.50 22.61
C ASP A 475 3.18 -22.98 21.34
N ALA A 476 1.97 -22.45 21.52
CA ALA A 476 1.09 -21.98 20.43
C ALA A 476 1.60 -20.76 19.62
N ARG A 477 2.75 -20.15 19.99
CA ARG A 477 3.35 -18.99 19.31
C ARG A 477 4.37 -19.35 18.22
N GLY A 478 4.53 -20.65 17.94
CA GLY A 478 5.50 -21.17 16.98
C GLY A 478 6.87 -21.39 17.59
N GLU A 479 7.62 -22.34 17.02
CA GLU A 479 8.96 -22.72 17.49
C GLU A 479 9.90 -21.50 17.53
N PRO A 480 10.51 -21.16 18.68
CA PRO A 480 11.51 -20.10 18.80
C PRO A 480 12.63 -20.28 17.78
N ALA A 481 13.06 -19.16 17.16
CA ALA A 481 14.18 -19.14 16.21
C ALA A 481 15.46 -19.79 16.76
N GLN A 482 15.68 -19.76 18.08
CA GLN A 482 16.78 -20.42 18.77
C GLN A 482 16.83 -21.93 18.53
N ILE A 483 15.68 -22.59 18.49
CA ILE A 483 15.62 -24.04 18.26
C ILE A 483 15.88 -24.37 16.80
N LYS A 484 15.62 -23.44 15.88
CA LYS A 484 15.94 -23.58 14.46
C LYS A 484 17.37 -23.14 14.11
N LEU A 485 18.13 -22.60 15.06
CA LEU A 485 19.47 -22.06 14.83
C LEU A 485 20.46 -23.11 14.30
N HIS A 486 20.40 -24.33 14.83
CA HIS A 486 21.20 -25.48 14.35
C HIS A 486 20.90 -25.86 12.90
N ARG A 487 19.80 -25.36 12.31
CA ARG A 487 19.45 -25.57 10.89
C ARG A 487 20.00 -24.49 9.95
N SER A 488 20.66 -23.46 10.47
CA SER A 488 21.14 -22.36 9.64
C SER A 488 22.45 -22.71 8.93
N VAL A 489 22.46 -22.66 7.60
CA VAL A 489 23.62 -23.01 6.76
C VAL A 489 24.79 -22.04 6.98
N LYS A 490 24.51 -20.75 7.22
CA LYS A 490 25.54 -19.71 7.38
C LYS A 490 26.42 -19.94 8.61
N LEU A 491 25.83 -20.30 9.74
CA LEU A 491 26.57 -20.59 10.98
C LEU A 491 27.47 -21.81 10.81
N TRP A 492 26.95 -22.86 10.17
CA TRP A 492 27.72 -24.05 9.85
C TRP A 492 28.83 -23.78 8.84
N GLY A 493 28.61 -22.91 7.85
CA GLY A 493 29.64 -22.46 6.91
C GLY A 493 30.77 -21.72 7.62
N LEU A 494 30.45 -20.70 8.43
CA LEU A 494 31.45 -19.97 9.22
C LEU A 494 32.20 -20.90 10.19
N TYR A 495 31.47 -21.84 10.79
CA TYR A 495 32.08 -22.82 11.68
C TYR A 495 33.02 -23.77 10.94
N ALA A 496 32.65 -24.26 9.75
CA ALA A 496 33.51 -25.06 8.90
C ALA A 496 34.76 -24.27 8.50
N ASP A 497 34.62 -23.05 7.99
CA ASP A 497 35.75 -22.20 7.55
C ASP A 497 36.73 -21.93 8.71
N LEU A 498 36.23 -21.69 9.92
CA LEU A 498 37.07 -21.48 11.10
C LEU A 498 37.81 -22.75 11.52
N MET A 499 37.15 -23.89 11.43
CA MET A 499 37.75 -25.19 11.73
C MET A 499 38.74 -25.63 10.66
N GLU A 500 38.56 -25.24 9.40
CA GLU A 500 39.54 -25.44 8.33
C GLU A 500 40.78 -24.56 8.53
N ALA A 501 40.61 -23.34 9.03
CA ALA A 501 41.71 -22.40 9.26
C ALA A 501 42.51 -22.69 10.54
N HIS A 502 41.85 -23.10 11.63
CA HIS A 502 42.49 -23.22 12.96
C HIS A 502 42.33 -24.60 13.61
N GLY A 503 41.40 -25.43 13.13
CA GLY A 503 41.06 -26.72 13.72
C GLY A 503 41.94 -27.86 13.23
N GLY A 504 41.97 -28.96 14.01
CA GLY A 504 42.55 -30.22 13.56
C GLY A 504 41.68 -30.87 12.47
N VAL A 505 42.31 -31.62 11.56
CA VAL A 505 41.64 -32.30 10.43
C VAL A 505 40.44 -33.14 10.89
N GLU A 506 40.58 -33.87 12.00
CA GLU A 506 39.53 -34.72 12.56
C GLU A 506 38.33 -33.90 13.05
N SER A 507 38.58 -32.75 13.65
CA SER A 507 37.53 -31.86 14.14
C SER A 507 36.80 -31.15 13.00
N ALA A 508 37.50 -30.76 11.92
CA ALA A 508 36.87 -30.22 10.72
C ALA A 508 36.01 -31.29 10.01
N CYS A 509 36.50 -32.53 9.89
CA CYS A 509 35.73 -33.65 9.35
C CYS A 509 34.46 -33.91 10.16
N ALA A 510 34.55 -33.93 11.49
CA ALA A 510 33.39 -34.15 12.36
C ALA A 510 32.33 -33.04 12.21
N VAL A 511 32.75 -31.80 11.97
CA VAL A 511 31.83 -30.68 11.69
C VAL A 511 31.15 -30.86 10.34
N HIS A 512 31.91 -31.17 9.29
CA HIS A 512 31.36 -31.44 7.97
C HIS A 512 30.40 -32.63 7.99
N GLU A 513 30.75 -33.75 8.64
CA GLU A 513 29.87 -34.91 8.79
C GLU A 513 28.54 -34.54 9.46
N ARG A 514 28.56 -33.73 10.53
CA ARG A 514 27.35 -33.22 11.17
C ARG A 514 26.50 -32.36 10.24
N ILE A 515 27.13 -31.53 9.40
CA ILE A 515 26.39 -30.74 8.40
C ILE A 515 25.69 -31.65 7.38
N HIS A 516 26.32 -32.75 7.00
CA HIS A 516 25.70 -33.77 6.15
C HIS A 516 24.59 -34.55 6.87
N ASP A 517 24.73 -34.83 8.17
CA ASP A 517 23.69 -35.51 8.97
C ASP A 517 22.42 -34.65 9.11
N LEU A 518 22.59 -33.34 9.25
CA LEU A 518 21.49 -32.37 9.31
C LEU A 518 20.83 -32.11 7.94
N GLY A 519 21.42 -32.58 6.84
CA GLY A 519 20.91 -32.37 5.48
C GLY A 519 21.04 -30.92 4.99
N LEU A 520 21.92 -30.12 5.60
CA LEU A 520 22.14 -28.70 5.30
C LEU A 520 23.28 -28.46 4.31
N ALA A 521 23.90 -29.53 3.83
CA ALA A 521 25.04 -29.45 2.94
C ALA A 521 24.66 -28.67 1.67
N THR A 522 25.51 -27.73 1.27
CA THR A 522 25.48 -27.14 -0.07
C THR A 522 26.48 -27.89 -0.96
N PRO A 523 26.28 -27.95 -2.29
CA PRO A 523 27.23 -28.61 -3.19
C PRO A 523 28.66 -28.10 -3.03
N LEU A 524 28.82 -26.79 -2.77
CA LEU A 524 30.13 -26.16 -2.53
C LEU A 524 30.80 -26.68 -1.26
N LEU A 525 30.05 -26.88 -0.17
CA LEU A 525 30.59 -27.42 1.08
C LEU A 525 31.01 -28.89 0.95
N VAL A 526 30.28 -29.68 0.16
CA VAL A 526 30.68 -31.06 -0.15
C VAL A 526 31.98 -31.09 -0.93
N LEU A 527 32.14 -30.17 -1.89
CA LEU A 527 33.38 -30.03 -2.65
C LEU A 527 34.55 -29.55 -1.78
N SER A 528 34.34 -28.58 -0.88
CA SER A 528 35.40 -28.12 0.04
C SER A 528 35.83 -29.20 1.01
N HIS A 529 34.87 -29.94 1.60
CA HIS A 529 35.15 -31.08 2.47
C HIS A 529 35.95 -32.17 1.75
N ALA A 530 35.57 -32.50 0.51
CA ALA A 530 36.30 -33.48 -0.27
C ALA A 530 37.71 -33.01 -0.68
N ALA A 531 37.87 -31.71 -1.00
CA ALA A 531 39.18 -31.12 -1.29
C ALA A 531 40.10 -31.13 -0.06
N LEU A 532 39.56 -30.84 1.14
CA LEU A 532 40.29 -30.94 2.39
C LEU A 532 40.79 -32.37 2.64
N LEU A 533 39.91 -33.36 2.46
CA LEU A 533 40.27 -34.77 2.62
C LEU A 533 41.31 -35.23 1.58
N GLN A 534 41.24 -34.73 0.34
CA GLN A 534 42.25 -34.97 -0.69
C GLN A 534 43.60 -34.34 -0.33
N GLY A 535 43.61 -33.10 0.17
CA GLY A 535 44.82 -32.42 0.65
C GLY A 535 45.52 -33.19 1.77
N HIS A 536 44.76 -33.85 2.64
CA HIS A 536 45.27 -34.72 3.71
C HIS A 536 45.48 -36.19 3.31
N LYS A 537 45.32 -36.54 2.02
CA LYS A 537 45.49 -37.90 1.47
C LYS A 537 44.49 -38.95 2.00
N ARG A 538 43.37 -38.53 2.60
CA ARG A 538 42.26 -39.41 3.03
C ARG A 538 41.23 -39.60 1.92
N PHE A 539 41.66 -40.26 0.85
CA PHE A 539 40.84 -40.38 -0.36
C PHE A 539 39.62 -41.29 -0.22
N GLU A 540 39.68 -42.36 0.59
CA GLU A 540 38.53 -43.25 0.78
C GLU A 540 37.36 -42.52 1.44
N ASP A 541 37.66 -41.66 2.40
CA ASP A 541 36.67 -40.82 3.05
C ASP A 541 36.19 -39.70 2.12
N ALA A 542 37.06 -39.13 1.29
CA ALA A 542 36.65 -38.18 0.25
C ALA A 542 35.64 -38.81 -0.72
N PHE A 543 35.84 -40.07 -1.13
CA PHE A 543 34.89 -40.79 -1.99
C PHE A 543 33.57 -41.10 -1.29
N ARG A 544 33.59 -41.45 0.01
CA ARG A 544 32.35 -41.59 0.80
C ARG A 544 31.57 -40.27 0.88
N VAL A 545 32.28 -39.15 1.01
CA VAL A 545 31.67 -37.81 1.02
C VAL A 545 31.03 -37.49 -0.33
N TYR A 546 31.69 -37.79 -1.45
CA TYR A 546 31.10 -37.64 -2.78
C TYR A 546 29.86 -38.51 -2.98
N GLU A 547 29.92 -39.80 -2.63
CA GLU A 547 28.78 -40.72 -2.72
C GLU A 547 27.60 -40.25 -1.86
N ARG A 548 27.89 -39.75 -0.64
CA ARG A 548 26.90 -39.18 0.26
C ARG A 548 26.30 -37.88 -0.31
N GLY A 549 27.13 -37.01 -0.86
CA GLY A 549 26.72 -35.78 -1.53
C GLY A 549 25.77 -36.07 -2.70
N VAL A 550 26.14 -36.98 -3.58
CA VAL A 550 25.31 -37.41 -4.73
C VAL A 550 23.96 -37.94 -4.28
N ARG A 551 23.89 -38.75 -3.23
CA ARG A 551 22.61 -39.26 -2.69
C ARG A 551 21.73 -38.15 -2.12
N SER A 552 22.34 -37.10 -1.56
CA SER A 552 21.62 -35.99 -0.94
C SER A 552 21.05 -34.97 -1.92
N PHE A 553 21.71 -34.74 -3.07
CA PHE A 553 21.31 -33.72 -4.03
C PHE A 553 20.58 -34.32 -5.24
N LYS A 554 19.47 -33.68 -5.62
CA LYS A 554 18.80 -33.95 -6.91
C LYS A 554 19.46 -33.12 -8.03
N HIS A 555 19.47 -33.64 -9.25
CA HIS A 555 19.94 -32.94 -10.45
C HIS A 555 19.11 -31.65 -10.66
N PRO A 556 19.69 -30.48 -11.01
CA PRO A 556 20.99 -30.20 -11.66
C PRO A 556 22.22 -29.97 -10.75
N HIS A 557 22.04 -29.73 -9.45
CA HIS A 557 23.15 -29.36 -8.54
C HIS A 557 24.14 -30.50 -8.25
N ALA A 558 23.81 -31.73 -8.64
CA ALA A 558 24.69 -32.89 -8.54
C ALA A 558 25.74 -32.97 -9.66
N GLU A 559 25.56 -32.26 -10.79
CA GLU A 559 26.53 -32.26 -11.91
C GLU A 559 27.95 -31.82 -11.51
N PRO A 560 28.17 -30.72 -10.77
CA PRO A 560 29.52 -30.33 -10.34
C PRO A 560 30.14 -31.34 -9.35
N ILE A 561 29.31 -32.02 -8.54
CA ILE A 561 29.77 -33.04 -7.60
C ILE A 561 30.24 -34.27 -8.37
N TRP A 562 29.45 -34.74 -9.34
CA TRP A 562 29.83 -35.82 -10.24
C TRP A 562 31.09 -35.48 -11.03
N ALA A 563 31.22 -34.24 -11.47
CA ALA A 563 32.39 -33.77 -12.20
C ALA A 563 33.69 -33.89 -11.40
N ALA A 564 33.68 -33.37 -10.17
CA ALA A 564 34.83 -33.43 -9.28
C ALA A 564 35.13 -34.87 -8.83
N TYR A 565 34.08 -35.65 -8.54
CA TYR A 565 34.22 -37.04 -8.13
C TYR A 565 34.85 -37.89 -9.23
N LEU A 566 34.35 -37.81 -10.46
CA LEU A 566 34.89 -38.56 -11.61
C LEU A 566 36.33 -38.15 -11.93
N ALA A 567 36.66 -36.85 -11.90
CA ALA A 567 38.03 -36.37 -12.11
C ALA A 567 39.00 -36.93 -11.05
N ALA A 568 38.67 -36.79 -9.77
CA ALA A 568 39.49 -37.28 -8.67
C ALA A 568 39.63 -38.83 -8.68
N PHE A 569 38.60 -39.53 -9.15
CA PHE A 569 38.62 -40.98 -9.25
C PHE A 569 39.48 -41.46 -10.43
N VAL A 570 39.41 -40.78 -11.59
CA VAL A 570 40.22 -41.07 -12.79
C VAL A 570 41.71 -40.81 -12.55
N GLU A 571 42.07 -39.68 -11.93
CA GLU A 571 43.47 -39.35 -11.63
C GLU A 571 44.17 -40.42 -10.78
N ARG A 572 43.44 -41.09 -9.88
CA ARG A 572 44.00 -42.07 -8.95
C ARG A 572 43.89 -43.52 -9.40
N TYR A 573 42.74 -43.93 -9.93
CA TYR A 573 42.45 -45.33 -10.26
C TYR A 573 42.54 -45.68 -11.75
N GLY A 574 42.91 -44.72 -12.60
CA GLY A 574 42.95 -44.89 -14.06
C GLY A 574 43.71 -46.14 -14.54
N LYS A 575 44.70 -46.63 -13.79
CA LYS A 575 45.53 -47.80 -14.17
C LYS A 575 45.25 -49.08 -13.40
N THR A 576 44.63 -49.03 -12.22
CA THR A 576 44.62 -50.17 -11.27
C THR A 576 43.26 -50.85 -11.13
N LYS A 577 42.13 -50.15 -11.29
CA LYS A 577 40.77 -50.71 -11.13
C LYS A 577 39.77 -50.16 -12.15
N LEU A 578 39.96 -50.53 -13.42
CA LEU A 578 39.13 -50.06 -14.54
C LEU A 578 37.63 -50.40 -14.38
N GLU A 579 37.30 -51.57 -13.85
CA GLU A 579 35.89 -52.00 -13.70
C GLU A 579 35.13 -51.14 -12.70
N ARG A 580 35.74 -50.79 -11.56
CA ARG A 580 35.10 -49.91 -10.57
C ARG A 580 34.89 -48.49 -11.09
N VAL A 581 35.79 -47.99 -11.95
CA VAL A 581 35.63 -46.69 -12.61
C VAL A 581 34.45 -46.75 -13.59
N ARG A 582 34.31 -47.86 -14.33
CA ARG A 582 33.18 -48.08 -15.25
C ARG A 582 31.84 -48.15 -14.52
N ASP A 583 31.75 -48.94 -13.45
CA ASP A 583 30.55 -49.04 -12.64
C ASP A 583 30.10 -47.64 -12.16
N LEU A 584 31.07 -46.79 -11.81
CA LEU A 584 30.81 -45.43 -11.38
C LEU A 584 30.34 -44.51 -12.51
N PHE A 585 30.92 -44.61 -13.71
CA PHE A 585 30.44 -43.89 -14.88
C PHE A 585 29.04 -44.36 -15.29
N GLU A 586 28.75 -45.66 -15.20
CA GLU A 586 27.42 -46.23 -15.46
C GLU A 586 26.39 -45.77 -14.42
N ASP A 587 26.75 -45.73 -13.14
CA ASP A 587 25.93 -45.16 -12.08
C ASP A 587 25.63 -43.68 -12.33
N ALA A 588 26.64 -42.90 -12.73
CA ALA A 588 26.49 -41.48 -13.06
C ALA A 588 25.56 -41.27 -14.26
N VAL A 589 25.68 -42.09 -15.31
CA VAL A 589 24.83 -42.06 -16.50
C VAL A 589 23.39 -42.45 -16.18
N ARG A 590 23.18 -43.45 -15.31
CA ARG A 590 21.83 -43.88 -14.87
C ARG A 590 21.09 -42.77 -14.12
N GLN A 591 21.81 -41.97 -13.34
CA GLN A 591 21.22 -40.88 -12.55
C GLN A 591 21.07 -39.57 -13.34
N ALA A 592 21.92 -39.33 -14.35
CA ALA A 592 21.96 -38.05 -15.07
C ALA A 592 20.67 -37.73 -15.89
N PRO A 593 20.19 -36.46 -15.89
CA PRO A 593 19.16 -35.99 -16.80
C PRO A 593 19.70 -35.85 -18.23
N PRO A 594 18.83 -35.87 -19.25
CA PRO A 594 19.23 -36.02 -20.64
C PRO A 594 20.15 -34.92 -21.19
N GLU A 595 20.11 -33.71 -20.62
CA GLU A 595 20.97 -32.58 -21.01
C GLU A 595 22.42 -32.74 -20.47
N ALA A 596 22.57 -33.20 -19.23
CA ALA A 596 23.88 -33.42 -18.60
C ALA A 596 24.55 -34.74 -19.03
N LYS A 597 23.79 -35.68 -19.61
CA LYS A 597 24.31 -36.96 -20.12
C LYS A 597 25.45 -36.76 -21.11
N LYS A 598 25.38 -35.77 -22.00
CA LYS A 598 26.44 -35.46 -22.98
C LYS A 598 27.80 -35.25 -22.32
N ALA A 599 27.86 -34.41 -21.29
CA ALA A 599 29.11 -34.09 -20.60
C ALA A 599 29.71 -35.30 -19.89
N VAL A 600 28.87 -36.14 -19.28
CA VAL A 600 29.28 -37.39 -18.61
C VAL A 600 29.79 -38.40 -19.64
N PHE A 601 29.08 -38.60 -20.74
CA PHE A 601 29.50 -39.53 -21.80
C PHE A 601 30.80 -39.11 -22.48
N LEU A 602 31.00 -37.81 -22.74
CA LEU A 602 32.27 -37.33 -23.31
C LEU A 602 33.44 -37.57 -22.36
N ARG A 603 33.23 -37.47 -21.04
CA ARG A 603 34.26 -37.79 -20.04
C ARG A 603 34.50 -39.29 -19.92
N TYR A 604 33.45 -40.10 -19.99
CA TYR A 604 33.57 -41.55 -19.99
C TYR A 604 34.31 -42.05 -21.23
N ALA A 605 34.03 -41.47 -22.39
CA ALA A 605 34.73 -41.79 -23.63
C ALA A 605 36.21 -41.40 -23.58
N LYS A 606 36.55 -40.20 -23.08
CA LYS A 606 37.96 -39.80 -22.85
C LYS A 606 38.69 -40.76 -21.91
N PHE A 607 38.02 -41.22 -20.85
CA PHE A 607 38.58 -42.21 -19.94
C PHE A 607 38.86 -43.55 -20.63
N GLU A 608 37.90 -44.08 -21.42
CA GLU A 608 38.10 -45.33 -22.17
C GLU A 608 39.11 -45.17 -23.32
N GLU A 609 39.33 -43.96 -23.84
CA GLU A 609 40.41 -43.67 -24.79
C GLU A 609 41.80 -43.74 -24.13
N GLU A 610 41.94 -43.19 -22.92
CA GLU A 610 43.23 -43.11 -22.23
C GLU A 610 43.63 -44.45 -21.57
N PHE A 611 42.67 -45.25 -21.12
CA PHE A 611 42.94 -46.45 -20.33
C PHE A 611 42.21 -47.72 -20.82
N GLY A 612 41.31 -47.61 -21.78
CA GLY A 612 40.39 -48.67 -22.19
C GLY A 612 40.73 -49.36 -23.52
N LEU A 613 39.81 -50.25 -23.92
CA LEU A 613 39.82 -50.91 -25.23
C LEU A 613 39.03 -50.05 -26.21
N ALA A 614 39.61 -49.74 -27.37
CA ALA A 614 38.97 -48.92 -28.40
C ALA A 614 37.58 -49.45 -28.83
N THR A 615 37.32 -50.76 -28.74
CA THR A 615 36.01 -51.35 -29.04
C THR A 615 34.93 -50.98 -28.01
N ARG A 616 35.31 -50.76 -26.74
CA ARG A 616 34.38 -50.32 -25.69
C ARG A 616 34.13 -48.83 -25.78
N ALA A 617 35.15 -48.03 -26.11
CA ALA A 617 34.96 -46.61 -26.41
C ALA A 617 33.89 -46.39 -27.50
N MET A 618 33.88 -47.23 -28.55
CA MET A 618 32.83 -47.19 -29.57
C MET A 618 31.44 -47.49 -29.00
N LYS A 619 31.30 -48.53 -28.16
CA LYS A 619 30.03 -48.85 -27.50
C LYS A 619 29.54 -47.70 -26.61
N VAL A 620 30.45 -47.04 -25.88
CA VAL A 620 30.11 -45.87 -25.06
C VAL A 620 29.58 -44.72 -25.92
N TYR A 621 30.17 -44.49 -27.10
CA TYR A 621 29.64 -43.50 -28.03
C TYR A 621 28.30 -43.91 -28.65
N GLU A 622 28.08 -45.20 -28.90
CA GLU A 622 26.78 -45.73 -29.34
C GLU A 622 25.71 -45.52 -28.27
N ASP A 623 25.99 -45.93 -27.03
CA ASP A 623 25.09 -45.74 -25.87
C ASP A 623 24.83 -44.24 -25.61
N ALA A 624 25.83 -43.39 -25.81
CA ALA A 624 25.69 -41.94 -25.70
C ALA A 624 24.76 -41.37 -26.79
N ALA A 625 24.85 -41.87 -28.02
CA ALA A 625 24.03 -41.40 -29.13
C ALA A 625 22.55 -41.78 -28.96
N ASP A 626 22.27 -42.92 -28.32
CA ASP A 626 20.92 -43.38 -28.02
C ASP A 626 20.31 -42.62 -26.81
N ALA A 627 21.13 -42.25 -25.83
CA ALA A 627 20.66 -41.67 -24.58
C ALA A 627 20.48 -40.12 -24.59
N VAL A 628 21.05 -39.41 -25.56
CA VAL A 628 21.05 -37.93 -25.63
C VAL A 628 19.84 -37.39 -26.44
N PRO A 629 19.20 -36.26 -26.08
CA PRO A 629 18.13 -35.63 -26.86
C PRO A 629 18.57 -35.11 -28.23
N GLY A 630 17.63 -35.03 -29.17
CA GLY A 630 17.86 -34.67 -30.58
C GLY A 630 18.73 -33.42 -30.81
N ARG A 631 18.65 -32.40 -29.95
CA ARG A 631 19.42 -31.15 -30.07
C ARG A 631 20.93 -31.30 -29.88
N ASP A 632 21.35 -32.27 -29.06
CA ASP A 632 22.75 -32.45 -28.69
C ASP A 632 23.41 -33.64 -29.39
N LYS A 633 22.62 -34.45 -30.10
CA LYS A 633 23.09 -35.64 -30.83
C LYS A 633 24.14 -35.29 -31.88
N LEU A 634 24.02 -34.17 -32.59
CA LEU A 634 24.98 -33.77 -33.63
C LEU A 634 26.41 -33.70 -33.09
N ALA A 635 26.60 -33.05 -31.94
CA ALA A 635 27.92 -32.89 -31.33
C ALA A 635 28.50 -34.24 -30.83
N VAL A 636 27.65 -35.16 -30.37
CA VAL A 636 28.08 -36.51 -29.98
C VAL A 636 28.49 -37.31 -31.20
N TYR A 637 27.72 -37.24 -32.29
CA TYR A 637 28.06 -37.91 -33.54
C TYR A 637 29.30 -37.33 -34.21
N ASP A 638 29.53 -36.01 -34.13
CA ASP A 638 30.75 -35.38 -34.64
C ASP A 638 31.99 -35.87 -33.90
N ALA A 639 31.91 -35.94 -32.56
CA ALA A 639 32.96 -36.54 -31.75
C ALA A 639 33.14 -38.03 -32.09
N TYR A 640 32.03 -38.76 -32.27
CA TYR A 640 32.06 -40.18 -32.58
C TYR A 640 32.69 -40.47 -33.95
N VAL A 641 32.33 -39.71 -34.99
CA VAL A 641 32.90 -39.82 -36.34
C VAL A 641 34.38 -39.48 -36.35
N ALA A 642 34.78 -38.36 -35.72
CA ALA A 642 36.19 -37.96 -35.66
C ALA A 642 37.05 -39.04 -34.98
N ARG A 643 36.52 -39.70 -33.95
CA ARG A 643 37.22 -40.76 -33.23
C ARG A 643 37.17 -42.12 -33.93
N ALA A 644 36.04 -42.47 -34.54
CA ALA A 644 35.92 -43.66 -35.37
C ALA A 644 36.90 -43.63 -36.56
N ALA A 645 37.08 -42.46 -37.17
CA ALA A 645 38.04 -42.24 -38.24
C ALA A 645 39.48 -42.45 -37.77
N ALA A 646 39.82 -41.98 -36.56
CA ALA A 646 41.15 -42.08 -36.00
C ALA A 646 41.53 -43.51 -35.56
N LEU A 647 40.60 -44.30 -35.02
CA LEU A 647 40.90 -45.58 -34.38
C LEU A 647 40.70 -46.81 -35.28
N PHE A 648 39.72 -46.79 -36.20
CA PHE A 648 39.31 -47.99 -36.95
C PHE A 648 39.16 -47.76 -38.47
N GLY A 649 39.40 -46.55 -38.94
CA GLY A 649 39.34 -46.19 -40.35
C GLY A 649 37.92 -46.19 -40.94
N VAL A 650 37.87 -46.26 -42.28
CA VAL A 650 36.69 -45.93 -43.11
C VAL A 650 35.50 -46.89 -42.92
N ALA A 651 35.74 -48.15 -42.57
CA ALA A 651 34.66 -49.14 -42.46
C ALA A 651 33.70 -48.81 -41.31
N LYS A 652 34.23 -48.44 -40.14
CA LYS A 652 33.39 -48.08 -38.98
C LYS A 652 32.79 -46.69 -39.09
N THR A 653 33.49 -45.72 -39.68
CA THR A 653 32.91 -44.38 -39.89
C THR A 653 31.65 -44.45 -40.76
N ARG A 654 31.63 -45.33 -41.76
CA ARG A 654 30.42 -45.63 -42.55
C ARG A 654 29.28 -46.16 -41.70
N GLU A 655 29.54 -47.13 -40.83
CA GLU A 655 28.54 -47.67 -39.91
C GLU A 655 27.99 -46.60 -38.96
N VAL A 656 28.85 -45.69 -38.48
CA VAL A 656 28.44 -44.54 -37.66
C VAL A 656 27.50 -43.62 -38.42
N TYR A 657 27.84 -43.24 -39.66
CA TYR A 657 26.97 -42.38 -40.48
C TYR A 657 25.65 -43.06 -40.85
N HIS A 658 25.68 -44.35 -41.20
CA HIS A 658 24.47 -45.12 -41.45
C HIS A 658 23.56 -45.17 -40.21
N ARG A 659 24.12 -45.36 -39.02
CA ARG A 659 23.36 -45.35 -37.76
C ARG A 659 22.80 -43.96 -37.45
N ALA A 660 23.59 -42.90 -37.65
CA ALA A 660 23.13 -41.53 -37.46
C ALA A 660 21.89 -41.22 -38.32
N ILE A 661 21.87 -41.72 -39.56
CA ILE A 661 20.77 -41.55 -40.50
C ILE A 661 19.57 -42.47 -40.16
N ALA A 662 19.81 -43.74 -39.84
CA ALA A 662 18.76 -44.71 -39.55
C ALA A 662 18.07 -44.50 -38.20
N GLY A 663 18.76 -43.86 -37.23
CA GLY A 663 18.28 -43.68 -35.85
C GLY A 663 17.08 -42.73 -35.68
N GLY A 664 16.64 -42.04 -36.73
CA GLY A 664 15.31 -41.40 -36.80
C GLY A 664 14.98 -40.34 -35.74
N GLY A 665 15.97 -39.80 -35.02
CA GLY A 665 15.76 -38.90 -33.87
C GLY A 665 16.59 -37.61 -33.89
N LEU A 666 17.11 -37.23 -35.07
CA LEU A 666 17.81 -35.97 -35.31
C LEU A 666 16.84 -34.91 -35.85
N PRO A 667 16.99 -33.64 -35.46
CA PRO A 667 16.36 -32.52 -36.16
C PRO A 667 16.69 -32.54 -37.66
N GLU A 668 15.75 -32.09 -38.48
CA GLU A 668 15.86 -32.12 -39.96
C GLU A 668 17.09 -31.35 -40.48
N GLU A 669 17.52 -30.32 -39.76
CA GLU A 669 18.73 -29.54 -40.05
C GLU A 669 20.02 -30.35 -39.77
N ASP A 670 20.06 -31.06 -38.64
CA ASP A 670 21.23 -31.81 -38.18
C ASP A 670 21.44 -33.09 -39.01
N ALA A 671 20.35 -33.76 -39.38
CA ALA A 671 20.38 -34.91 -40.28
C ALA A 671 21.00 -34.53 -41.64
N ARG A 672 20.68 -33.35 -42.15
CA ARG A 672 21.23 -32.85 -43.42
C ARG A 672 22.72 -32.57 -43.33
N ALA A 673 23.17 -31.92 -42.26
CA ALA A 673 24.59 -31.66 -42.03
C ALA A 673 25.40 -32.97 -42.01
N MET A 674 24.86 -34.02 -41.38
CA MET A 674 25.48 -35.34 -41.35
C MET A 674 25.49 -36.03 -42.72
N CYS A 675 24.41 -35.94 -43.50
CA CYS A 675 24.38 -36.49 -44.86
C CYS A 675 25.39 -35.81 -45.79
N VAL A 676 25.57 -34.49 -45.67
CA VAL A 676 26.58 -33.75 -46.46
C VAL A 676 27.99 -34.20 -46.07
N ARG A 677 28.29 -34.30 -44.77
CA ARG A 677 29.60 -34.78 -44.30
C ARG A 677 29.87 -36.24 -44.69
N PHE A 678 28.83 -37.07 -44.72
CA PHE A 678 28.95 -38.45 -45.19
C PHE A 678 29.20 -38.51 -46.70
N ALA A 679 28.54 -37.65 -47.48
CA ALA A 679 28.82 -37.51 -48.89
C ALA A 679 30.25 -37.01 -49.15
N ASP A 680 30.73 -36.03 -48.39
CA ASP A 680 32.12 -35.51 -48.48
C ASP A 680 33.16 -36.60 -48.16
N LEU A 681 32.86 -37.50 -47.21
CA LEU A 681 33.72 -38.65 -46.92
C LEU A 681 33.76 -39.63 -48.11
N GLU A 682 32.61 -39.99 -48.67
CA GLU A 682 32.54 -40.95 -49.79
C GLU A 682 33.11 -40.38 -51.09
N THR A 683 32.99 -39.07 -51.34
CA THR A 683 33.65 -38.41 -52.47
C THR A 683 35.16 -38.34 -52.27
N GLY A 684 35.63 -38.08 -51.05
CA GLY A 684 37.05 -38.16 -50.70
C GLY A 684 37.66 -39.55 -50.89
N LEU A 685 36.83 -40.60 -50.87
CA LEU A 685 37.22 -42.00 -51.12
C LEU A 685 37.01 -42.43 -52.58
N GLY A 686 36.44 -41.58 -53.44
CA GLY A 686 36.19 -41.85 -54.86
C GLY A 686 34.90 -42.63 -55.16
N GLU A 687 34.06 -42.93 -54.16
CA GLU A 687 32.83 -43.72 -54.31
C GLU A 687 31.62 -42.84 -54.67
N VAL A 688 31.68 -42.20 -55.85
CA VAL A 688 30.67 -41.25 -56.36
C VAL A 688 29.26 -41.86 -56.41
N ARG A 689 29.15 -43.16 -56.72
CA ARG A 689 27.86 -43.87 -56.81
C ARG A 689 27.14 -43.97 -55.47
N ARG A 690 27.86 -43.94 -54.35
CA ARG A 690 27.29 -43.99 -52.99
C ARG A 690 26.95 -42.61 -52.45
N ALA A 691 27.71 -41.59 -52.85
CA ALA A 691 27.46 -40.20 -52.48
C ALA A 691 26.14 -39.65 -53.08
N ARG A 692 25.79 -40.04 -54.31
CA ARG A 692 24.57 -39.57 -55.01
C ARG A 692 23.26 -39.88 -54.24
N PRO A 693 22.99 -41.13 -53.80
CA PRO A 693 21.82 -41.43 -52.96
C PRO A 693 21.72 -40.62 -51.67
N LEU A 694 22.85 -40.21 -51.08
CA LEU A 694 22.87 -39.40 -49.86
C LEU A 694 22.39 -37.97 -50.12
N TYR A 695 22.79 -37.37 -51.25
CA TYR A 695 22.26 -36.08 -51.68
C TYR A 695 20.76 -36.14 -51.99
N VAL A 696 20.30 -37.23 -52.61
CA VAL A 696 18.87 -37.47 -52.85
C VAL A 696 18.11 -37.58 -51.53
N TYR A 697 18.63 -38.32 -50.55
CA TYR A 697 18.03 -38.43 -49.23
C TYR A 697 18.00 -37.08 -48.49
N ALA A 698 19.11 -36.34 -48.50
CA ALA A 698 19.20 -35.01 -47.90
C ALA A 698 18.27 -33.98 -48.56
N SER A 699 17.94 -34.16 -49.84
CA SER A 699 17.00 -33.29 -50.56
C SER A 699 15.56 -33.37 -50.02
N GLY A 700 15.18 -34.50 -49.41
CA GLY A 700 13.87 -34.68 -48.77
C GLY A 700 13.65 -33.79 -47.54
N PHE A 701 14.72 -33.30 -46.92
CA PHE A 701 14.69 -32.45 -45.73
C PHE A 701 15.02 -30.98 -46.04
N SER A 702 15.26 -30.63 -47.31
CA SER A 702 15.89 -29.36 -47.69
C SER A 702 14.99 -28.48 -48.55
N ASP A 703 14.42 -27.43 -47.96
CA ASP A 703 13.74 -26.38 -48.73
C ASP A 703 14.75 -25.52 -49.51
N PRO A 704 14.57 -25.35 -50.84
CA PRO A 704 15.52 -24.59 -51.66
C PRO A 704 15.62 -23.09 -51.34
N GLY A 705 14.65 -22.54 -50.58
CA GLY A 705 14.65 -21.15 -50.14
C GLY A 705 15.40 -20.90 -48.83
N ALA A 706 15.36 -21.85 -47.88
CA ALA A 706 15.99 -21.70 -46.57
C ALA A 706 17.49 -22.01 -46.60
N HIS A 707 17.95 -22.89 -47.50
CA HIS A 707 19.36 -23.32 -47.53
C HIS A 707 19.92 -23.47 -48.96
N PRO A 708 20.36 -22.36 -49.59
CA PRO A 708 20.92 -22.38 -50.95
C PRO A 708 22.29 -23.07 -51.02
N ASP A 709 23.04 -23.13 -49.91
CA ASP A 709 24.40 -23.66 -49.89
C ASP A 709 24.45 -25.18 -50.11
N PHE A 710 23.44 -25.93 -49.64
CA PHE A 710 23.33 -27.37 -49.91
C PHE A 710 23.17 -27.64 -51.42
N TRP A 711 22.27 -26.90 -52.06
CA TRP A 711 22.03 -27.04 -53.50
C TRP A 711 23.22 -26.56 -54.33
N ARG A 712 24.02 -25.60 -53.83
CA ARG A 712 25.28 -25.19 -54.46
C ARG A 712 26.30 -26.33 -54.42
N ARG A 713 26.50 -26.96 -53.26
CA ARG A 713 27.42 -28.10 -53.11
C ARG A 713 27.01 -29.31 -53.93
N TRP A 714 25.72 -29.64 -53.99
CA TRP A 714 25.25 -30.73 -54.84
C TRP A 714 25.45 -30.41 -56.34
N ASN A 715 25.24 -29.16 -56.75
CA ASN A 715 25.52 -28.73 -58.12
C ASN A 715 27.02 -28.84 -58.45
N GLU A 716 27.90 -28.39 -57.56
CA GLU A 716 29.36 -28.53 -57.72
C GLU A 716 29.78 -30.01 -57.81
N PHE A 717 29.15 -30.89 -57.02
CA PHE A 717 29.39 -32.33 -57.06
C PHE A 717 28.99 -32.97 -58.40
N GLU A 718 27.80 -32.67 -58.92
CA GLU A 718 27.33 -33.19 -60.21
C GLU A 718 28.11 -32.58 -61.40
N VAL A 719 28.62 -31.35 -61.29
CA VAL A 719 29.51 -30.78 -62.32
C VAL A 719 30.85 -31.51 -62.35
N ALA A 720 31.39 -31.89 -61.18
CA ALA A 720 32.67 -32.58 -61.10
C ALA A 720 32.59 -34.08 -61.46
N HIS A 721 31.44 -34.74 -61.23
CA HIS A 721 31.33 -36.20 -61.35
C HIS A 721 30.08 -36.71 -62.07
N GLY A 722 29.23 -35.87 -62.66
CA GLY A 722 27.88 -36.22 -63.14
C GLY A 722 27.74 -36.51 -64.64
N ASP A 723 26.56 -37.05 -64.98
CA ASP A 723 26.08 -37.34 -66.34
C ASP A 723 24.89 -36.40 -66.67
N GLU A 724 24.54 -36.19 -67.96
CA GLU A 724 23.40 -35.31 -68.33
C GLU A 724 22.05 -35.75 -67.70
N SER A 725 21.87 -37.05 -67.48
CA SER A 725 20.65 -37.61 -66.87
C SER A 725 20.59 -37.31 -65.38
N THR A 726 21.68 -37.46 -64.64
CA THR A 726 21.73 -37.23 -63.18
C THR A 726 21.57 -35.75 -62.87
N PHE A 727 22.14 -34.87 -63.71
CA PHE A 727 21.95 -33.43 -63.60
C PHE A 727 20.48 -33.01 -63.79
N ARG A 728 19.79 -33.64 -64.76
CA ARG A 728 18.34 -33.42 -64.96
C ARG A 728 17.51 -33.93 -63.80
N GLU A 729 17.89 -35.04 -63.18
CA GLU A 729 17.23 -35.58 -61.99
C GLU A 729 17.39 -34.65 -60.77
N MET A 730 18.58 -34.08 -60.54
CA MET A 730 18.79 -33.06 -59.50
C MET A 730 17.91 -31.83 -59.73
N LEU A 731 17.85 -31.32 -60.97
CA LEU A 731 16.99 -30.17 -61.30
C LEU A 731 15.50 -30.48 -61.14
N ARG A 732 15.08 -31.71 -61.44
CA ARG A 732 13.71 -32.17 -61.18
C ARG A 732 13.44 -32.18 -59.68
N LEU A 733 14.34 -32.74 -58.88
CA LEU A 733 14.20 -32.80 -57.42
C LEU A 733 14.19 -31.40 -56.79
N LYS A 734 15.03 -30.48 -57.29
CA LYS A 734 15.03 -29.06 -56.89
C LYS A 734 13.71 -28.37 -57.17
N ARG A 735 13.10 -28.66 -58.33
CA ARG A 735 11.78 -28.13 -58.71
C ARG A 735 10.68 -28.72 -57.82
N THR A 736 10.69 -30.03 -57.58
CA THR A 736 9.68 -30.68 -56.73
C THR A 736 9.74 -30.18 -55.29
N THR A 737 10.93 -29.95 -54.72
CA THR A 737 11.09 -29.40 -53.37
C THR A 737 10.74 -27.91 -53.30
N THR A 738 11.04 -27.10 -54.32
CA THR A 738 10.55 -25.70 -54.37
C THR A 738 9.02 -25.60 -54.39
N VAL A 739 8.35 -26.52 -55.08
CA VAL A 739 6.88 -26.56 -55.14
C VAL A 739 6.29 -27.07 -53.83
N ALA A 740 6.91 -28.09 -53.23
CA ALA A 740 6.53 -28.60 -51.92
C ALA A 740 6.71 -27.55 -50.80
N GLY A 741 7.82 -26.81 -50.79
CA GLY A 741 8.06 -25.72 -49.84
C GLY A 741 7.08 -24.56 -49.99
N ARG A 742 6.76 -24.15 -51.23
CA ARG A 742 5.75 -23.10 -51.50
C ARG A 742 4.35 -23.49 -51.03
N THR A 743 3.95 -24.75 -51.23
CA THR A 743 2.66 -25.26 -50.74
C THR A 743 2.63 -25.44 -49.22
N GLY A 744 3.76 -25.79 -48.60
CA GLY A 744 3.91 -25.84 -47.14
C GLY A 744 3.82 -24.46 -46.46
N VAL A 745 4.45 -23.43 -47.04
CA VAL A 745 4.38 -22.05 -46.53
C VAL A 745 2.96 -21.47 -46.67
N GLN A 746 2.28 -21.72 -47.80
CA GLN A 746 0.88 -21.33 -47.99
C GLN A 746 -0.08 -22.07 -47.03
N ALA A 747 0.21 -23.32 -46.67
CA ALA A 747 -0.56 -24.10 -45.70
C ALA A 747 -0.26 -23.71 -44.22
N ALA A 748 0.92 -23.20 -43.92
CA ALA A 748 1.26 -22.66 -42.60
C ALA A 748 0.62 -21.27 -42.35
N GLU A 749 0.50 -20.45 -43.40
CA GLU A 749 -0.20 -19.16 -43.36
C GLU A 749 -1.73 -19.31 -43.29
N SER A 750 -2.28 -20.41 -43.80
CA SER A 750 -3.71 -20.76 -43.71
C SER A 750 -3.92 -21.86 -42.66
N GLY A 751 -3.85 -21.50 -41.39
CA GLY A 751 -3.89 -22.44 -40.25
C GLY A 751 -5.01 -23.48 -40.31
N ALA A 752 -4.72 -24.66 -40.87
CA ALA A 752 -5.59 -25.82 -40.83
C ALA A 752 -4.81 -27.15 -41.01
N LEU A 753 -4.83 -27.92 -39.91
CA LEU A 753 -4.68 -29.37 -39.75
C LEU A 753 -3.30 -30.06 -39.76
N LYS A 754 -3.11 -30.79 -38.64
CA LYS A 754 -2.29 -32.00 -38.48
C LYS A 754 -2.40 -32.92 -39.70
N ARG A 755 -1.26 -33.32 -40.28
CA ARG A 755 -1.20 -34.47 -41.19
C ARG A 755 -1.31 -35.78 -40.39
N PRO A 756 -2.24 -36.70 -40.72
CA PRO A 756 -2.17 -38.09 -40.30
C PRO A 756 -1.09 -38.80 -41.12
N CYS A 757 -0.22 -39.55 -40.45
CA CYS A 757 0.70 -40.49 -41.09
C CYS A 757 -0.10 -41.55 -41.85
N ALA A 758 0.02 -41.57 -43.18
CA ALA A 758 -0.38 -42.69 -44.01
C ALA A 758 0.90 -43.28 -44.62
N GLY A 759 1.29 -44.45 -44.11
CA GLY A 759 2.24 -45.31 -44.80
C GLY A 759 1.58 -45.89 -46.04
N GLN A 760 2.29 -45.87 -47.16
CA GLN A 760 2.02 -46.74 -48.29
C GLN A 760 3.26 -47.59 -48.53
N GLN A 761 3.16 -48.84 -48.06
CA GLN A 761 3.89 -49.97 -48.61
C GLN A 761 3.38 -50.21 -50.04
N VAL A 762 4.29 -50.56 -50.93
CA VAL A 762 4.00 -51.12 -52.25
C VAL A 762 3.67 -52.60 -52.05
N GLU A 763 2.42 -53.01 -52.30
CA GLU A 763 2.05 -54.43 -52.35
C GLU A 763 2.40 -55.05 -53.72
N GLY A 764 3.01 -56.23 -53.68
CA GLY A 764 2.98 -57.24 -54.73
C GLY A 764 2.09 -58.40 -54.30
N CYS A 765 0.96 -58.54 -54.99
CA CYS A 765 -0.03 -59.62 -55.09
C CYS A 765 0.22 -60.98 -54.39
N GLY A 766 -0.80 -61.49 -53.66
CA GLY A 766 -0.88 -62.91 -53.29
C GLY A 766 -1.88 -63.32 -52.19
N THR A 767 -3.18 -63.16 -52.43
CA THR A 767 -4.32 -64.02 -52.00
C THR A 767 -4.46 -64.56 -50.55
N LEU A 768 -5.65 -64.24 -49.98
CA LEU A 768 -6.52 -65.03 -49.08
C LEU A 768 -6.30 -64.98 -47.54
N GLN A 769 -6.97 -63.99 -46.91
CA GLN A 769 -7.99 -64.10 -45.83
C GLN A 769 -7.73 -64.84 -44.47
N PRO A 770 -8.49 -64.49 -43.40
CA PRO A 770 -7.92 -64.07 -42.10
C PRO A 770 -8.37 -64.93 -40.91
N GLU A 771 -7.74 -64.77 -39.73
CA GLU A 771 -8.44 -65.01 -38.46
C GLU A 771 -8.05 -64.04 -37.34
N CYS A 772 -9.10 -63.43 -36.77
CA CYS A 772 -9.13 -62.69 -35.52
C CYS A 772 -8.66 -63.53 -34.33
N LYS A 773 -7.96 -62.93 -33.37
CA LYS A 773 -8.17 -63.23 -31.94
C LYS A 773 -7.92 -62.02 -31.05
N ARG A 774 -9.01 -61.59 -30.40
CA ARG A 774 -9.06 -60.75 -29.19
C ARG A 774 -8.32 -61.45 -28.03
N MET A 775 -7.63 -60.68 -27.18
CA MET A 775 -7.67 -60.78 -25.70
C MET A 775 -7.14 -59.43 -25.15
N ARG A 776 -7.98 -58.53 -24.61
CA ARG A 776 -8.24 -58.34 -23.15
C ARG A 776 -6.97 -58.57 -22.32
N VAL A 777 -6.23 -57.51 -21.96
CA VAL A 777 -6.40 -56.72 -20.73
C VAL A 777 -6.64 -57.60 -19.50
N GLY A 778 -5.55 -57.89 -18.79
CA GLY A 778 -5.53 -58.33 -17.41
C GLY A 778 -4.65 -57.36 -16.63
N VAL A 779 -5.29 -56.43 -15.92
CA VAL A 779 -4.72 -55.68 -14.82
C VAL A 779 -4.94 -56.52 -13.57
N ALA A 780 -3.89 -56.79 -12.79
CA ALA A 780 -3.89 -56.66 -11.33
C ALA A 780 -2.54 -57.07 -10.75
N LEU A 781 -1.97 -56.13 -9.98
CA LEU A 781 -0.95 -56.26 -8.93
C LEU A 781 0.48 -56.64 -9.35
#